data_AF-A0A7X6ZWY2-F1
#
_entry.id   AF-A0A7X6ZWY2-F1
#
_cell.length_a   1.000
_cell.length_b   1.000
_cell.length_c   1.000
_cell.angle_alpha   90.00
_cell.angle_beta   90.00
_cell.angle_gamma   90.00
#
_symmetry.space_group_name_H-M   'P 1'
#
loop_
_entity.id
_entity.type
_entity.pdbx_description
1 polymer ?
#
loop_
_entity_poly.entity_id
_entity_poly.type
_entity_poly.pdbx_seq_one_letter_code
_entity_poly.pdbx_strand_id
1 'polypeptide(L)'
;MMKSLFEKIMTGLDREWLETHIRALLDKEAQQTFTAYSKASEYTYQLLKECGFKARILRFPADGKTVYQDKCTPIAWDISHARLTLLTSCIGVDSPVIADYKTEPLSVVKHSTSTPPEGICTRIITEEQMLAGEECTNAIVLLAPDTRPRGEILTTLLDLGAIGFVSDYTEDKLRVTDHVQWTNACCEKNGWHFTEGEREFIGFNVSPEIGRAVRTAINTEEVKVLVESDGRRYEGHIDAVTALIPGRQKKEFWILSHLYEPFIDDNSAGVIGSIEAVREILSLIHSGDLPQLEFSIRSVFASELYGFAAVADYFGVPLNDRVMGAINTDGLVVTKDKSKQKKFEVRYAPPCIPFFGNSVLKTVIEEFMDVFPDYSIIEHDNLKYYYGDDCFMSDPTIGVPTMWLMHPSDGLHHNSKQNEQDMFDLDALLIHLTLITGFLGKLLTIREESLAAIIKQSGGHAQKTLDSESKKSAIRPGTCYRERMEYLMEIEKKRIRSFSQVSEIPGIESILNSIYIPNIDLNAGEPSSATWFDYASGIIIKRITPGFPHDLMRIPYNERTPLPGNIFSNVLSHCNGLNTLQTAIKRAEWETNTILSEKEIKGYIFFLLKLAEAGYLYMTNKNIITRKHIVKALQDVGIVSGDLLLFHSSKSAIGCIEGGDDTVIDALLEVVGEYGTILMPAFTRPYIAFDGRINKSRNFRPFNPLDLKNTENITTGSIPKTLLSHPGAVRSRHSTHSWVGIGLRAEECISKHELFDPPASKDSP
;
A
#
# COMPACT_ATOMS: atom_id res chain seq x y z
N MET A 1 -11.91 32.26 -36.04
CA MET A 1 -11.36 32.37 -34.67
C MET A 1 -10.16 31.45 -34.59
N MET A 2 -9.07 31.86 -33.93
CA MET A 2 -7.91 31.00 -33.70
C MET A 2 -8.33 29.93 -32.69
N LYS A 3 -8.20 28.64 -33.02
CA LYS A 3 -8.48 27.55 -32.08
C LYS A 3 -7.62 27.72 -30.82
N SER A 4 -8.21 27.51 -29.65
CA SER A 4 -7.49 27.42 -28.38
C SER A 4 -6.46 26.28 -28.43
N LEU A 5 -5.46 26.32 -27.53
CA LEU A 5 -4.45 25.25 -27.44
C LEU A 5 -5.11 23.87 -27.21
N PHE A 6 -6.13 23.79 -26.36
CA PHE A 6 -6.82 22.53 -26.07
C PHE A 6 -7.63 22.00 -27.27
N GLU A 7 -8.26 22.86 -28.06
CA GLU A 7 -8.92 22.43 -29.30
C GLU A 7 -7.92 21.92 -30.33
N LYS A 8 -6.71 22.49 -30.37
CA LYS A 8 -5.63 22.01 -31.23
C LYS A 8 -5.14 20.63 -30.77
N ILE A 9 -4.80 20.50 -29.49
CA ILE A 9 -4.43 19.21 -28.87
C ILE A 9 -5.48 18.15 -29.17
N MET A 10 -6.75 18.42 -28.87
CA MET A 10 -7.84 17.48 -29.12
C MET A 10 -7.95 17.05 -30.59
N THR A 11 -7.68 17.97 -31.53
CA THR A 11 -7.69 17.65 -32.96
C THR A 11 -6.43 16.88 -33.39
N GLY A 12 -5.30 17.09 -32.70
CA GLY A 12 -4.00 16.49 -33.02
C GLY A 12 -3.81 15.07 -32.48
N LEU A 13 -4.47 14.73 -31.37
CA LEU A 13 -4.46 13.37 -30.81
C LEU A 13 -5.00 12.34 -31.81
N ASP A 14 -4.20 11.34 -32.15
CA ASP A 14 -4.52 10.32 -33.15
C ASP A 14 -5.39 9.19 -32.56
N ARG A 15 -6.69 9.27 -32.85
CA ARG A 15 -7.69 8.32 -32.37
C ARG A 15 -7.42 6.88 -32.81
N GLU A 16 -7.12 6.67 -34.10
CA GLU A 16 -6.96 5.33 -34.67
C GLU A 16 -5.68 4.68 -34.12
N TRP A 17 -4.63 5.49 -33.97
CA TRP A 17 -3.39 5.07 -33.35
C TRP A 17 -3.60 4.66 -31.89
N LEU A 18 -4.28 5.50 -31.08
CA LEU A 18 -4.58 5.18 -29.68
C LEU A 18 -5.32 3.85 -29.56
N GLU A 19 -6.44 3.67 -30.27
CA GLU A 19 -7.22 2.43 -30.18
C GLU A 19 -6.42 1.20 -30.60
N THR A 20 -5.65 1.31 -31.69
CA THR A 20 -4.81 0.21 -32.20
C THR A 20 -3.74 -0.21 -31.19
N HIS A 21 -3.01 0.77 -30.66
CA HIS A 21 -1.85 0.50 -29.81
C HIS A 21 -2.25 0.13 -28.38
N ILE A 22 -3.37 0.65 -27.85
CA ILE A 22 -3.94 0.21 -26.56
C ILE A 22 -4.32 -1.26 -26.61
N ARG A 23 -5.07 -1.69 -27.63
CA ARG A 23 -5.46 -3.10 -27.78
C ARG A 23 -4.26 -4.01 -27.99
N ALA A 24 -3.30 -3.58 -28.80
CA ALA A 24 -2.11 -4.38 -29.08
C ALA A 24 -1.19 -4.53 -27.86
N LEU A 25 -1.19 -3.60 -26.91
CA LEU A 25 -0.50 -3.72 -25.62
C LEU A 25 -1.30 -4.63 -24.68
N LEU A 26 -2.61 -4.40 -24.53
CA LEU A 26 -3.51 -5.23 -23.73
C LEU A 26 -3.40 -6.72 -24.10
N ASP A 27 -3.44 -7.04 -25.39
CA ASP A 27 -3.33 -8.42 -25.89
C ASP A 27 -2.01 -9.09 -25.48
N LYS A 28 -0.93 -8.31 -25.33
CA LYS A 28 0.38 -8.83 -24.89
C LYS A 28 0.39 -9.05 -23.39
N GLU A 29 -0.28 -8.21 -22.63
CA GLU A 29 -0.32 -8.27 -21.16
C GLU A 29 -1.37 -9.27 -20.65
N ALA A 30 -2.41 -9.56 -21.43
CA ALA A 30 -3.54 -10.41 -21.04
C ALA A 30 -3.14 -11.79 -20.49
N GLN A 31 -2.04 -12.38 -20.97
CA GLN A 31 -1.58 -13.69 -20.52
C GLN A 31 -0.97 -13.68 -19.12
N GLN A 32 -0.56 -12.52 -18.59
CA GLN A 32 -0.06 -12.37 -17.21
C GLN A 32 1.13 -13.28 -16.85
N THR A 33 2.01 -13.54 -17.82
CA THR A 33 3.28 -14.27 -17.66
C THR A 33 4.48 -13.36 -17.87
N PHE A 34 5.64 -13.73 -17.33
CA PHE A 34 6.86 -12.94 -17.51
C PHE A 34 7.35 -12.96 -18.97
N THR A 35 7.06 -14.05 -19.70
CA THR A 35 7.22 -14.08 -21.15
C THR A 35 6.34 -13.04 -21.86
N ALA A 36 5.08 -12.88 -21.42
CA ALA A 36 4.17 -11.85 -21.92
C ALA A 36 4.64 -10.43 -21.57
N TYR A 37 5.11 -10.20 -20.34
CA TYR A 37 5.68 -8.92 -19.90
C TYR A 37 6.92 -8.52 -20.73
N SER A 38 7.77 -9.47 -21.08
CA SER A 38 8.90 -9.24 -21.99
C SER A 38 8.43 -8.80 -23.38
N LYS A 39 7.34 -9.38 -23.91
CA LYS A 39 6.74 -8.96 -25.19
C LYS A 39 6.11 -7.57 -25.11
N ALA A 40 5.42 -7.25 -24.01
CA ALA A 40 4.81 -5.95 -23.77
C ALA A 40 5.86 -4.83 -23.71
N SER A 41 6.93 -5.03 -22.93
CA SER A 41 8.04 -4.06 -22.85
C SER A 41 8.80 -3.89 -24.17
N GLU A 42 9.07 -4.98 -24.91
CA GLU A 42 9.71 -4.88 -26.23
C GLU A 42 8.81 -4.13 -27.22
N TYR A 43 7.50 -4.39 -27.21
CA TYR A 43 6.53 -3.68 -28.04
C TYR A 43 6.53 -2.18 -27.74
N THR A 44 6.42 -1.79 -26.47
CA THR A 44 6.46 -0.40 -26.02
C THR A 44 7.78 0.27 -26.41
N TYR A 45 8.92 -0.43 -26.29
CA TYR A 45 10.23 0.07 -26.72
C TYR A 45 10.30 0.32 -28.23
N GLN A 46 9.81 -0.60 -29.06
CA GLN A 46 9.80 -0.40 -30.51
C GLN A 46 8.86 0.74 -30.91
N LEU A 47 7.69 0.83 -30.27
CA LEU A 47 6.73 1.91 -30.52
C LEU A 47 7.34 3.29 -30.24
N LEU A 48 8.04 3.45 -29.11
CA LEU A 48 8.77 4.68 -28.80
C LEU A 48 9.82 5.03 -29.86
N LYS A 49 10.54 4.02 -30.39
CA LYS A 49 11.53 4.23 -31.44
C LYS A 49 10.91 4.62 -32.77
N GLU A 50 9.78 4.03 -33.13
CA GLU A 50 9.00 4.39 -34.32
C GLU A 50 8.50 5.84 -34.23
N CYS A 51 8.17 6.31 -33.02
CA CYS A 51 7.87 7.72 -32.74
C CYS A 51 9.11 8.64 -32.76
N GLY A 52 10.30 8.10 -33.00
CA GLY A 52 11.56 8.84 -33.03
C GLY A 52 12.17 9.15 -31.67
N PHE A 53 11.69 8.52 -30.59
CA PHE A 53 12.17 8.81 -29.24
C PHE A 53 13.44 8.01 -28.92
N LYS A 54 14.35 8.61 -28.14
CA LYS A 54 15.55 7.94 -27.65
C LYS A 54 15.20 7.02 -26.47
N ALA A 55 14.70 5.83 -26.80
CA ALA A 55 14.24 4.83 -25.85
C ALA A 55 15.32 3.80 -25.48
N ARG A 56 15.13 3.13 -24.34
CA ARG A 56 15.91 1.97 -23.89
C ARG A 56 15.08 1.09 -22.95
N ILE A 57 15.44 -0.19 -22.90
CA ILE A 57 14.96 -1.15 -21.91
C ILE A 57 15.98 -1.24 -20.77
N LEU A 58 15.50 -1.11 -19.53
CA LEU A 58 16.23 -1.38 -18.30
C LEU A 58 15.75 -2.73 -17.78
N ARG A 59 16.66 -3.66 -17.51
CA ARG A 59 16.32 -5.01 -17.04
C ARG A 59 16.66 -5.14 -15.57
N PHE A 60 15.69 -5.52 -14.75
CA PHE A 60 15.88 -5.76 -13.33
C PHE A 60 15.62 -7.23 -13.00
N PRO A 61 16.28 -7.80 -11.97
CA PRO A 61 16.00 -9.18 -11.56
C PRO A 61 14.53 -9.38 -11.21
N ALA A 62 14.01 -10.56 -11.55
CA ALA A 62 12.74 -11.08 -11.08
C ALA A 62 12.99 -12.44 -10.42
N ASP A 63 13.60 -12.38 -9.23
CA ASP A 63 14.14 -13.53 -8.49
C ASP A 63 13.47 -13.75 -7.12
N GLY A 64 12.49 -12.91 -6.75
CA GLY A 64 11.80 -12.99 -5.46
C GLY A 64 12.62 -12.53 -4.25
N LYS A 65 13.82 -11.97 -4.44
CA LYS A 65 14.75 -11.62 -3.35
C LYS A 65 15.50 -10.30 -3.54
N THR A 66 15.65 -9.81 -4.76
CA THR A 66 16.29 -8.51 -5.04
C THR A 66 15.40 -7.38 -4.52
N VAL A 67 15.98 -6.46 -3.75
CA VAL A 67 15.25 -5.36 -3.10
C VAL A 67 15.73 -4.01 -3.61
N TYR A 68 14.79 -3.18 -4.05
CA TYR A 68 15.01 -1.75 -4.32
C TYR A 68 14.23 -0.94 -3.28
N GLN A 69 14.91 -0.05 -2.57
CA GLN A 69 14.38 0.64 -1.38
C GLN A 69 13.91 -0.35 -0.28
N ASP A 70 12.65 -0.76 -0.32
CA ASP A 70 12.06 -1.82 0.52
C ASP A 70 11.04 -2.68 -0.26
N LYS A 71 11.12 -2.65 -1.59
CA LYS A 71 10.23 -3.39 -2.48
C LYS A 71 11.02 -4.54 -3.08
N CYS A 72 10.59 -5.76 -2.78
CA CYS A 72 11.18 -6.99 -3.28
C CYS A 72 10.63 -7.29 -4.67
N THR A 73 11.50 -7.39 -5.67
CA THR A 73 11.06 -7.76 -7.03
C THR A 73 10.43 -9.15 -7.04
N PRO A 74 9.39 -9.37 -7.86
CA PRO A 74 8.69 -10.66 -7.93
C PRO A 74 9.63 -11.80 -8.36
N ILE A 75 9.32 -13.05 -8.00
CA ILE A 75 9.89 -14.20 -8.73
C ILE A 75 9.23 -14.32 -10.11
N ALA A 76 9.97 -14.64 -11.17
CA ALA A 76 9.34 -14.81 -12.48
C ALA A 76 8.40 -16.02 -12.52
N TRP A 77 7.36 -15.93 -13.34
CA TRP A 77 6.33 -16.97 -13.49
C TRP A 77 5.82 -17.07 -14.92
N ASP A 78 5.70 -18.30 -15.41
CA ASP A 78 5.00 -18.60 -16.66
C ASP A 78 4.04 -19.77 -16.45
N ILE A 79 3.02 -19.81 -17.29
CA ILE A 79 2.06 -20.91 -17.40
C ILE A 79 1.64 -21.03 -18.87
N SER A 80 1.25 -22.22 -19.30
CA SER A 80 0.66 -22.45 -20.63
C SER A 80 -0.65 -23.24 -20.57
N HIS A 81 -0.90 -23.91 -19.46
CA HIS A 81 -2.08 -24.70 -19.21
C HIS A 81 -2.44 -24.68 -17.72
N ALA A 82 -3.68 -24.31 -17.42
CA ALA A 82 -4.32 -24.61 -16.15
C ALA A 82 -5.81 -24.75 -16.35
N ARG A 83 -6.41 -25.68 -15.62
CA ARG A 83 -7.82 -26.00 -15.73
C ARG A 83 -8.36 -26.51 -14.40
N LEU A 84 -9.59 -26.10 -14.08
CA LEU A 84 -10.38 -26.64 -12.99
C LEU A 84 -11.65 -27.28 -13.56
N THR A 85 -11.78 -28.60 -13.38
CA THR A 85 -12.90 -29.37 -13.92
C THR A 85 -13.69 -30.03 -12.79
N LEU A 86 -15.00 -29.78 -12.72
CA LEU A 86 -15.93 -30.50 -11.86
C LEU A 86 -16.09 -31.95 -12.34
N LEU A 87 -15.89 -32.89 -11.43
CA LEU A 87 -16.14 -34.32 -11.64
C LEU A 87 -17.51 -34.74 -11.10
N THR A 88 -18.11 -33.89 -10.24
CA THR A 88 -19.50 -33.99 -9.78
C THR A 88 -20.36 -32.98 -10.52
N SER A 89 -21.50 -33.40 -11.07
CA SER A 89 -22.41 -32.50 -11.77
C SER A 89 -23.03 -31.48 -10.79
N CYS A 90 -23.03 -30.21 -11.15
CA CYS A 90 -23.57 -29.13 -10.32
C CYS A 90 -24.72 -28.44 -11.06
N ILE A 91 -25.88 -28.31 -10.43
CA ILE A 91 -27.02 -27.58 -11.01
C ILE A 91 -26.63 -26.11 -11.21
N GLY A 92 -26.89 -25.58 -12.41
CA GLY A 92 -26.51 -24.21 -12.78
C GLY A 92 -25.08 -24.07 -13.30
N VAL A 93 -24.40 -25.19 -13.59
CA VAL A 93 -23.10 -25.19 -14.26
C VAL A 93 -23.21 -25.99 -15.57
N ASP A 94 -23.15 -25.30 -16.71
CA ASP A 94 -23.36 -25.91 -18.02
C ASP A 94 -22.13 -26.70 -18.52
N SER A 95 -20.92 -26.24 -18.18
CA SER A 95 -19.66 -26.87 -18.55
C SER A 95 -18.98 -27.45 -17.31
N PRO A 96 -18.50 -28.71 -17.34
CA PRO A 96 -17.73 -29.25 -16.21
C PRO A 96 -16.42 -28.48 -16.01
N VAL A 97 -15.87 -27.85 -17.06
CA VAL A 97 -14.70 -26.98 -16.94
C VAL A 97 -15.16 -25.60 -16.48
N ILE A 98 -14.81 -25.23 -15.25
CA ILE A 98 -15.26 -23.98 -14.59
C ILE A 98 -14.19 -22.89 -14.54
N ALA A 99 -12.93 -23.23 -14.81
CA ALA A 99 -11.84 -22.29 -15.06
C ALA A 99 -10.88 -22.90 -16.10
N ASP A 100 -10.47 -22.11 -17.09
CA ASP A 100 -9.52 -22.52 -18.13
C ASP A 100 -8.66 -21.32 -18.54
N TYR A 101 -7.36 -21.41 -18.26
CA TYR A 101 -6.38 -20.37 -18.56
C TYR A 101 -6.35 -19.99 -20.04
N LYS A 102 -6.60 -20.95 -20.95
CA LYS A 102 -6.54 -20.69 -22.40
C LYS A 102 -7.67 -19.80 -22.88
N THR A 103 -8.83 -19.86 -22.24
CA THR A 103 -10.01 -19.05 -22.62
C THR A 103 -10.10 -17.77 -21.81
N GLU A 104 -9.75 -17.83 -20.53
CA GLU A 104 -9.79 -16.70 -19.60
C GLU A 104 -8.52 -16.75 -18.73
N PRO A 105 -7.44 -16.06 -19.13
CA PRO A 105 -6.18 -16.06 -18.38
C PRO A 105 -6.33 -15.59 -16.93
N LEU A 106 -7.29 -14.69 -16.66
CA LEU A 106 -7.54 -14.16 -15.31
C LEU A 106 -8.21 -15.18 -14.39
N SER A 107 -8.64 -16.34 -14.92
CA SER A 107 -9.19 -17.46 -14.15
C SER A 107 -8.14 -18.19 -13.32
N VAL A 108 -6.85 -17.90 -13.49
CA VAL A 108 -5.76 -18.47 -12.70
C VAL A 108 -5.05 -17.37 -11.93
N VAL A 109 -4.81 -17.61 -10.64
CA VAL A 109 -4.04 -16.69 -9.81
C VAL A 109 -2.56 -16.83 -10.15
N LYS A 110 -1.92 -15.71 -10.47
CA LYS A 110 -0.48 -15.64 -10.76
C LYS A 110 0.33 -16.30 -9.65
N HIS A 111 1.42 -16.96 -10.03
CA HIS A 111 2.27 -17.79 -9.18
C HIS A 111 1.69 -19.13 -8.73
N SER A 112 0.53 -19.56 -9.25
CA SER A 112 0.08 -20.96 -9.08
C SER A 112 1.13 -21.94 -9.60
N THR A 113 1.39 -23.04 -8.86
CA THR A 113 2.42 -24.03 -9.21
C THR A 113 1.87 -25.17 -10.08
N SER A 114 2.75 -26.07 -10.52
CA SER A 114 2.41 -27.19 -11.37
C SER A 114 1.81 -28.38 -10.61
N THR A 115 0.85 -29.06 -11.21
CA THR A 115 0.40 -30.39 -10.81
C THR A 115 1.26 -31.49 -11.46
N PRO A 116 1.14 -32.76 -11.03
CA PRO A 116 1.55 -33.89 -11.87
C PRO A 116 0.87 -33.86 -13.25
N PRO A 117 1.45 -34.49 -14.28
CA PRO A 117 0.89 -34.49 -15.65
C PRO A 117 -0.55 -35.01 -15.75
N GLU A 118 -0.95 -35.92 -14.88
CA GLU A 118 -2.31 -36.47 -14.79
C GLU A 118 -3.31 -35.57 -14.03
N GLY A 119 -2.85 -34.45 -13.49
CA GLY A 119 -3.62 -33.57 -12.61
C GLY A 119 -3.82 -34.14 -11.20
N ILE A 120 -4.55 -33.41 -10.36
CA ILE A 120 -4.91 -33.82 -9.00
C ILE A 120 -6.43 -33.94 -8.92
N CYS A 121 -6.93 -35.15 -8.68
CA CYS A 121 -8.33 -35.38 -8.34
C CYS A 121 -8.51 -35.22 -6.82
N THR A 122 -9.29 -34.22 -6.41
CA THR A 122 -9.55 -33.97 -5.00
C THR A 122 -10.95 -33.42 -4.76
N ARG A 123 -11.36 -33.33 -3.50
CA ARG A 123 -12.61 -32.69 -3.09
C ARG A 123 -12.46 -31.18 -2.99
N ILE A 124 -13.56 -30.47 -3.22
CA ILE A 124 -13.68 -29.04 -2.94
C ILE A 124 -14.58 -28.85 -1.72
N ILE A 125 -14.15 -28.04 -0.76
CA ILE A 125 -14.91 -27.68 0.44
C ILE A 125 -15.09 -26.17 0.52
N THR A 126 -16.06 -25.71 1.31
CA THR A 126 -16.25 -24.28 1.56
C THR A 126 -15.31 -23.76 2.65
N GLU A 127 -15.01 -22.47 2.61
CA GLU A 127 -14.33 -21.77 3.73
C GLU A 127 -15.08 -21.98 5.06
N GLU A 128 -16.42 -22.02 5.03
CA GLU A 128 -17.23 -22.26 6.23
C GLU A 128 -16.99 -23.65 6.83
N GLN A 129 -16.93 -24.70 5.99
CA GLN A 129 -16.60 -26.05 6.42
C GLN A 129 -15.19 -26.15 7.00
N MET A 130 -14.20 -25.55 6.34
CA MET A 130 -12.84 -25.44 6.86
C MET A 130 -12.83 -24.79 8.26
N LEU A 131 -13.50 -23.64 8.42
CA LEU A 131 -13.57 -22.95 9.71
C LEU A 131 -14.40 -23.71 10.77
N ALA A 132 -15.24 -24.64 10.35
CA ALA A 132 -15.94 -25.58 11.24
C ALA A 132 -15.08 -26.77 11.68
N GLY A 133 -13.84 -26.88 11.17
CA GLY A 133 -12.89 -27.93 11.52
C GLY A 133 -12.98 -29.17 10.62
N GLU A 134 -13.61 -29.05 9.45
CA GLU A 134 -13.52 -30.10 8.44
C GLU A 134 -12.06 -30.32 8.01
N GLU A 135 -11.70 -31.57 7.77
CA GLU A 135 -10.37 -31.96 7.29
C GLU A 135 -10.06 -31.18 5.99
N CYS A 136 -8.81 -30.76 5.76
CA CYS A 136 -8.46 -29.91 4.62
C CYS A 136 -7.27 -30.43 3.82
N THR A 137 -6.61 -31.49 4.27
CA THR A 137 -5.38 -31.98 3.64
C THR A 137 -5.70 -32.39 2.20
N ASN A 138 -4.91 -31.88 1.26
CA ASN A 138 -5.06 -32.10 -0.17
C ASN A 138 -6.37 -31.58 -0.79
N ALA A 139 -7.21 -30.84 -0.07
CA ALA A 139 -8.44 -30.27 -0.60
C ALA A 139 -8.20 -28.91 -1.30
N ILE A 140 -9.14 -28.53 -2.16
CA ILE A 140 -9.29 -27.15 -2.65
C ILE A 140 -10.38 -26.47 -1.83
N VAL A 141 -10.16 -25.23 -1.42
CA VAL A 141 -11.16 -24.47 -0.65
C VAL A 141 -11.83 -23.39 -1.51
N LEU A 142 -13.15 -23.48 -1.66
CA LEU A 142 -13.98 -22.40 -2.19
C LEU A 142 -14.13 -21.32 -1.12
N LEU A 143 -13.55 -20.16 -1.38
CA LEU A 143 -13.57 -19.04 -0.45
C LEU A 143 -15.00 -18.53 -0.23
N ALA A 144 -15.24 -17.89 0.92
CA ALA A 144 -16.48 -17.15 1.10
C ALA A 144 -16.54 -16.00 0.07
N PRO A 145 -17.73 -15.62 -0.44
CA PRO A 145 -17.83 -14.62 -1.50
C PRO A 145 -17.12 -13.30 -1.16
N ASP A 146 -17.17 -12.87 0.10
CA ASP A 146 -16.59 -11.61 0.57
C ASP A 146 -15.10 -11.73 0.96
N THR A 147 -14.54 -12.94 0.94
CA THR A 147 -13.12 -13.16 1.24
C THR A 147 -12.28 -12.83 0.02
N ARG A 148 -11.62 -11.67 0.04
CA ARG A 148 -10.59 -11.33 -0.95
C ARG A 148 -9.37 -12.26 -0.79
N PRO A 149 -8.85 -12.88 -1.86
CA PRO A 149 -7.65 -13.74 -1.79
C PRO A 149 -6.42 -12.93 -1.37
N ARG A 150 -6.01 -13.06 -0.11
CA ARG A 150 -4.87 -12.36 0.50
C ARG A 150 -4.15 -13.28 1.50
N GLY A 151 -3.00 -12.84 2.01
CA GLY A 151 -2.11 -13.66 2.84
C GLY A 151 -2.73 -14.29 4.09
N GLU A 152 -3.68 -13.62 4.75
CA GLU A 152 -4.33 -14.19 5.93
C GLU A 152 -5.10 -15.48 5.61
N ILE A 153 -5.89 -15.49 4.53
CA ILE A 153 -6.62 -16.70 4.13
C ILE A 153 -5.65 -17.73 3.54
N LEU A 154 -4.70 -17.33 2.70
CA LEU A 154 -3.72 -18.24 2.11
C LEU A 154 -2.89 -18.97 3.18
N THR A 155 -2.33 -18.24 4.14
CA THR A 155 -1.56 -18.82 5.26
C THR A 155 -2.40 -19.85 6.02
N THR A 156 -3.68 -19.53 6.27
CA THR A 156 -4.60 -20.44 6.97
C THR A 156 -4.83 -21.73 6.18
N LEU A 157 -5.07 -21.62 4.87
CA LEU A 157 -5.28 -22.77 4.00
C LEU A 157 -4.08 -23.72 4.00
N LEU A 158 -2.89 -23.15 3.83
CA LEU A 158 -1.64 -23.92 3.77
C LEU A 158 -1.27 -24.51 5.14
N ASP A 159 -1.53 -23.81 6.24
CA ASP A 159 -1.36 -24.35 7.59
C ASP A 159 -2.27 -25.57 7.86
N LEU A 160 -3.44 -25.63 7.21
CA LEU A 160 -4.40 -26.73 7.32
C LEU A 160 -4.19 -27.84 6.25
N GLY A 161 -3.17 -27.71 5.41
CA GLY A 161 -2.81 -28.71 4.40
C GLY A 161 -3.62 -28.66 3.10
N ALA A 162 -4.42 -27.62 2.87
CA ALA A 162 -5.07 -27.42 1.59
C ALA A 162 -4.03 -27.15 0.49
N ILE A 163 -4.28 -27.62 -0.73
CA ILE A 163 -3.37 -27.42 -1.87
C ILE A 163 -3.63 -26.09 -2.60
N GLY A 164 -4.75 -25.42 -2.29
CA GLY A 164 -5.17 -24.26 -3.06
C GLY A 164 -6.57 -23.76 -2.74
N PHE A 165 -7.04 -22.82 -3.56
CA PHE A 165 -8.35 -22.20 -3.41
C PHE A 165 -9.05 -21.88 -4.73
N VAL A 166 -10.36 -21.68 -4.64
CA VAL A 166 -11.20 -21.08 -5.68
C VAL A 166 -11.83 -19.82 -5.10
N SER A 167 -11.73 -18.71 -5.82
CA SER A 167 -12.31 -17.43 -5.45
C SER A 167 -13.42 -17.06 -6.41
N ASP A 168 -14.59 -16.71 -5.88
CA ASP A 168 -15.67 -16.03 -6.59
C ASP A 168 -15.86 -14.58 -6.10
N TYR A 169 -14.84 -14.04 -5.44
CA TYR A 169 -14.81 -12.64 -5.00
C TYR A 169 -14.90 -11.71 -6.20
N THR A 170 -15.71 -10.65 -6.07
CA THR A 170 -15.71 -9.50 -6.98
C THR A 170 -16.04 -8.26 -6.15
N GLU A 171 -15.47 -7.11 -6.50
CA GLU A 171 -15.75 -5.85 -5.80
C GLU A 171 -17.21 -5.40 -6.01
N ASP A 172 -17.83 -5.72 -7.15
CA ASP A 172 -19.22 -5.37 -7.47
C ASP A 172 -20.09 -6.57 -7.88
N LYS A 173 -20.52 -7.32 -6.87
CA LYS A 173 -21.35 -8.53 -7.02
C LYS A 173 -22.75 -8.27 -7.56
N LEU A 174 -23.22 -7.03 -7.54
CA LEU A 174 -24.57 -6.68 -7.95
C LEU A 174 -24.63 -6.40 -9.45
N ARG A 175 -23.57 -5.82 -10.01
CA ARG A 175 -23.49 -5.49 -11.43
C ARG A 175 -22.85 -6.58 -12.28
N VAL A 176 -21.93 -7.37 -11.71
CA VAL A 176 -21.13 -8.32 -12.47
C VAL A 176 -21.18 -9.70 -11.81
N THR A 177 -21.80 -10.66 -12.49
CA THR A 177 -22.04 -12.02 -11.96
C THR A 177 -21.41 -13.13 -12.79
N ASP A 178 -21.04 -12.83 -14.04
CA ASP A 178 -20.57 -13.74 -15.08
C ASP A 178 -19.09 -13.53 -15.45
N HIS A 179 -18.44 -12.48 -14.92
CA HIS A 179 -17.01 -12.20 -15.11
C HIS A 179 -16.17 -12.56 -13.89
N VAL A 180 -14.85 -12.63 -14.11
CA VAL A 180 -13.87 -12.95 -13.07
C VAL A 180 -13.20 -11.68 -12.55
N GLN A 181 -12.97 -11.64 -11.24
CA GLN A 181 -12.08 -10.67 -10.62
C GLN A 181 -10.65 -11.19 -10.72
N TRP A 182 -9.76 -10.40 -11.30
CA TRP A 182 -8.34 -10.67 -11.30
C TRP A 182 -7.76 -10.56 -9.90
N THR A 183 -7.01 -11.57 -9.52
CA THR A 183 -6.17 -11.56 -8.32
C THR A 183 -4.73 -11.38 -8.79
N ASN A 184 -4.20 -10.16 -8.72
CA ASN A 184 -2.83 -9.81 -9.16
C ASN A 184 -1.79 -10.83 -8.64
N ALA A 185 -1.74 -11.04 -7.33
CA ALA A 185 -1.15 -12.21 -6.69
C ALA A 185 -1.79 -12.47 -5.32
N CYS A 186 -1.60 -13.68 -4.79
CA CYS A 186 -1.95 -14.03 -3.41
C CYS A 186 -0.67 -14.47 -2.69
N CYS A 187 -0.13 -13.61 -1.83
CA CYS A 187 1.12 -13.82 -1.11
C CYS A 187 0.83 -14.03 0.38
N GLU A 188 1.58 -14.89 1.07
CA GLU A 188 1.36 -15.22 2.49
C GLU A 188 1.63 -14.04 3.44
N LYS A 189 2.50 -13.10 3.02
CA LYS A 189 2.90 -11.92 3.78
C LYS A 189 2.56 -10.63 3.04
N ASN A 190 3.05 -9.51 3.59
CA ASN A 190 2.95 -8.20 2.96
C ASN A 190 3.59 -8.22 1.57
N GLY A 191 3.05 -7.39 0.68
CA GLY A 191 3.51 -7.24 -0.69
C GLY A 191 2.42 -7.61 -1.69
N TRP A 192 2.68 -7.27 -2.95
CA TRP A 192 1.76 -7.50 -4.07
C TRP A 192 2.24 -8.63 -4.97
N HIS A 193 3.46 -9.11 -4.79
CA HIS A 193 4.02 -10.18 -5.60
C HIS A 193 4.74 -11.22 -4.75
N PHE A 194 4.82 -12.41 -5.32
CA PHE A 194 5.34 -13.59 -4.67
C PHE A 194 6.87 -13.49 -4.51
N THR A 195 7.34 -13.75 -3.29
CA THR A 195 8.75 -13.68 -2.91
C THR A 195 9.37 -15.06 -2.67
N GLU A 196 10.70 -15.12 -2.63
CA GLU A 196 11.43 -16.35 -2.32
C GLU A 196 11.07 -16.87 -0.92
N GLY A 197 10.78 -18.18 -0.82
CA GLY A 197 10.47 -18.87 0.44
C GLY A 197 8.99 -18.96 0.78
N GLU A 198 8.10 -18.37 0.00
CA GLU A 198 6.65 -18.57 0.13
C GLU A 198 6.21 -19.96 -0.37
N ARG A 199 5.21 -20.54 0.30
CA ARG A 199 4.75 -21.91 0.06
C ARG A 199 4.00 -22.06 -1.27
N GLU A 200 4.04 -23.27 -1.82
CA GLU A 200 3.34 -23.61 -3.06
C GLU A 200 1.82 -23.62 -2.85
N PHE A 201 1.08 -23.17 -3.87
CA PHE A 201 -0.38 -23.22 -3.90
C PHE A 201 -0.86 -23.21 -5.35
N ILE A 202 -2.13 -23.57 -5.54
CA ILE A 202 -2.87 -23.38 -6.80
C ILE A 202 -4.13 -22.55 -6.54
N GLY A 203 -4.31 -21.46 -7.27
CA GLY A 203 -5.45 -20.57 -7.11
C GLY A 203 -6.22 -20.39 -8.42
N PHE A 204 -7.55 -20.47 -8.36
CA PHE A 204 -8.44 -20.15 -9.48
C PHE A 204 -9.41 -19.01 -9.10
N ASN A 205 -9.75 -18.19 -10.09
CA ASN A 205 -10.85 -17.23 -10.03
C ASN A 205 -11.99 -17.74 -10.92
N VAL A 206 -13.22 -17.71 -10.41
CA VAL A 206 -14.44 -18.04 -11.15
C VAL A 206 -15.45 -16.91 -10.99
N SER A 207 -16.49 -16.89 -11.83
CA SER A 207 -17.55 -15.90 -11.71
C SER A 207 -18.40 -16.12 -10.44
N PRO A 208 -19.03 -15.07 -9.89
CA PRO A 208 -19.96 -15.19 -8.77
C PRO A 208 -21.10 -16.20 -9.00
N GLU A 209 -21.56 -16.35 -10.24
CA GLU A 209 -22.57 -17.35 -10.61
C GLU A 209 -22.05 -18.78 -10.44
N ILE A 210 -20.88 -19.08 -10.99
CA ILE A 210 -20.23 -20.40 -10.84
C ILE A 210 -19.95 -20.68 -9.37
N GLY A 211 -19.37 -19.73 -8.64
CA GLY A 211 -19.08 -19.89 -7.22
C GLY A 211 -20.33 -20.19 -6.39
N ARG A 212 -21.46 -19.53 -6.67
CA ARG A 212 -22.75 -19.81 -6.02
C ARG A 212 -23.27 -21.22 -6.33
N ALA A 213 -23.19 -21.65 -7.59
CA ALA A 213 -23.64 -22.97 -8.02
C ALA A 213 -22.82 -24.09 -7.35
N VAL A 214 -21.49 -23.99 -7.37
CA VAL A 214 -20.58 -24.95 -6.73
C VAL A 214 -20.80 -24.98 -5.22
N ARG A 215 -20.90 -23.82 -4.56
CA ARG A 215 -21.18 -23.73 -3.12
C ARG A 215 -22.50 -24.40 -2.73
N THR A 216 -23.53 -24.27 -3.57
CA THR A 216 -24.83 -24.93 -3.36
C THR A 216 -24.69 -26.45 -3.45
N ALA A 217 -23.93 -26.96 -4.43
CA ALA A 217 -23.69 -28.39 -4.60
C ALA A 217 -22.90 -28.99 -3.43
N ILE A 218 -21.87 -28.30 -2.92
CA ILE A 218 -21.08 -28.76 -1.76
C ILE A 218 -21.95 -28.95 -0.51
N ASN A 219 -22.97 -28.12 -0.33
CA ASN A 219 -23.90 -28.23 0.81
C ASN A 219 -24.85 -29.44 0.70
N THR A 220 -24.95 -30.07 -0.47
CA THR A 220 -25.84 -31.21 -0.71
C THR A 220 -25.10 -32.54 -0.82
N GLU A 221 -23.90 -32.55 -1.41
CA GLU A 221 -23.10 -33.75 -1.63
C GLU A 221 -21.60 -33.43 -1.72
N GLU A 222 -20.76 -34.47 -1.72
CA GLU A 222 -19.32 -34.30 -1.93
C GLU A 222 -19.03 -33.92 -3.39
N VAL A 223 -18.45 -32.74 -3.59
CA VAL A 223 -18.03 -32.26 -4.91
C VAL A 223 -16.55 -32.57 -5.12
N LYS A 224 -16.23 -33.23 -6.23
CA LYS A 224 -14.86 -33.52 -6.65
C LYS A 224 -14.47 -32.67 -7.85
N VAL A 225 -13.19 -32.33 -7.91
CA VAL A 225 -12.56 -31.56 -8.98
C VAL A 225 -11.29 -32.26 -9.47
N LEU A 226 -11.01 -32.10 -10.76
CA LEU A 226 -9.69 -32.32 -11.35
C LEU A 226 -9.01 -30.96 -11.50
N VAL A 227 -7.84 -30.83 -10.86
CA VAL A 227 -6.98 -29.66 -10.92
C VAL A 227 -5.80 -29.96 -11.84
N GLU A 228 -5.60 -29.11 -12.84
CA GLU A 228 -4.48 -29.20 -13.79
C GLU A 228 -3.76 -27.85 -13.82
N SER A 229 -2.42 -27.85 -13.77
CA SER A 229 -1.60 -26.65 -13.91
C SER A 229 -0.17 -27.02 -14.32
N ASP A 230 0.43 -26.25 -15.23
CA ASP A 230 1.86 -26.32 -15.56
C ASP A 230 2.64 -25.07 -15.12
N GLY A 231 2.06 -24.29 -14.21
CA GLY A 231 2.64 -23.05 -13.71
C GLY A 231 4.02 -23.26 -13.09
N ARG A 232 5.00 -22.48 -13.53
CA ARG A 232 6.40 -22.58 -13.08
C ARG A 232 6.92 -21.25 -12.58
N ARG A 233 7.62 -21.28 -11.45
CA ARG A 233 8.35 -20.14 -10.89
C ARG A 233 9.83 -20.31 -11.22
N TYR A 234 10.51 -19.23 -11.60
CA TYR A 234 11.92 -19.26 -11.97
C TYR A 234 12.59 -17.90 -11.74
N GLU A 235 13.92 -17.88 -11.67
CA GLU A 235 14.67 -16.62 -11.67
C GLU A 235 14.66 -16.04 -13.09
N GLY A 236 14.09 -14.83 -13.25
CA GLY A 236 14.00 -14.15 -14.53
C GLY A 236 14.36 -12.68 -14.42
N HIS A 237 13.75 -11.87 -15.28
CA HIS A 237 13.85 -10.42 -15.23
C HIS A 237 12.49 -9.77 -15.42
N ILE A 238 12.35 -8.56 -14.89
CA ILE A 238 11.24 -7.66 -15.16
C ILE A 238 11.79 -6.37 -15.73
N ASP A 239 11.20 -5.93 -16.84
CA ASP A 239 11.75 -4.84 -17.63
C ASP A 239 11.05 -3.51 -17.31
N ALA A 240 11.78 -2.42 -17.50
CA ALA A 240 11.23 -1.08 -17.58
C ALA A 240 11.66 -0.46 -18.91
N VAL A 241 10.78 0.32 -19.53
CA VAL A 241 11.04 1.05 -20.75
C VAL A 241 11.09 2.53 -20.44
N THR A 242 12.14 3.21 -20.87
CA THR A 242 12.24 4.67 -20.69
C THR A 242 12.73 5.36 -21.94
N ALA A 243 12.15 6.53 -22.23
CA ALA A 243 12.56 7.42 -23.30
C ALA A 243 12.79 8.84 -22.77
N LEU A 244 13.78 9.55 -23.30
CA LEU A 244 14.06 10.94 -22.96
C LEU A 244 13.95 11.81 -24.20
N ILE A 245 13.19 12.90 -24.09
CA ILE A 245 13.20 14.00 -25.04
C ILE A 245 13.90 15.20 -24.38
N PRO A 246 15.01 15.68 -24.94
CA PRO A 246 15.78 16.75 -24.33
C PRO A 246 15.06 18.10 -24.48
N GLY A 247 14.99 18.85 -23.38
CA GLY A 247 14.73 20.28 -23.38
C GLY A 247 16.04 21.08 -23.37
N ARG A 248 15.92 22.41 -23.30
CA ARG A 248 17.08 23.30 -23.15
C ARG A 248 17.83 23.05 -21.85
N GLN A 249 17.12 22.76 -20.77
CA GLN A 249 17.65 22.35 -19.48
C GLN A 249 17.70 20.82 -19.36
N LYS A 250 18.73 20.34 -18.66
CA LYS A 250 18.90 18.91 -18.35
C LYS A 250 17.92 18.40 -17.30
N LYS A 251 17.26 19.29 -16.56
CA LYS A 251 16.29 18.91 -15.54
C LYS A 251 15.07 18.26 -16.19
N GLU A 252 14.63 17.15 -15.61
CA GLU A 252 13.64 16.26 -16.20
C GLU A 252 12.29 16.39 -15.48
N PHE A 253 11.18 16.33 -16.23
CA PHE A 253 9.86 16.01 -15.71
C PHE A 253 9.48 14.61 -16.18
N TRP A 254 8.97 13.76 -15.29
CA TRP A 254 8.68 12.36 -15.61
C TRP A 254 7.18 12.14 -15.88
N ILE A 255 6.87 11.30 -16.85
CA ILE A 255 5.55 10.67 -17.00
C ILE A 255 5.71 9.22 -16.55
N LEU A 256 4.89 8.80 -15.59
CA LEU A 256 4.85 7.46 -15.02
C LEU A 256 3.56 6.77 -15.49
N SER A 257 3.71 5.58 -16.07
CA SER A 257 2.58 4.70 -16.36
C SER A 257 3.07 3.27 -16.17
N HIS A 258 2.40 2.49 -15.35
CA HIS A 258 2.85 1.13 -15.11
C HIS A 258 2.51 0.22 -16.29
N LEU A 259 3.38 -0.77 -16.51
CA LEU A 259 3.17 -1.89 -17.44
C LEU A 259 2.71 -3.10 -16.65
N TYR A 260 2.19 -4.08 -17.39
CA TYR A 260 1.97 -5.47 -16.98
C TYR A 260 0.64 -5.78 -16.31
N GLU A 261 -0.27 -4.81 -16.24
CA GLU A 261 -1.64 -5.05 -15.81
C GLU A 261 -2.58 -5.30 -17.01
N PRO A 262 -3.46 -6.31 -16.95
CA PRO A 262 -4.21 -6.79 -18.10
C PRO A 262 -5.51 -6.01 -18.34
N PHE A 263 -5.50 -4.68 -18.17
CA PHE A 263 -6.68 -3.85 -18.40
C PHE A 263 -6.39 -2.59 -19.22
N ILE A 264 -7.46 -2.06 -19.80
CA ILE A 264 -7.38 -0.82 -20.58
C ILE A 264 -7.09 0.37 -19.66
N ASP A 265 -7.87 0.58 -18.61
CA ASP A 265 -7.64 1.66 -17.62
C ASP A 265 -6.49 1.37 -16.66
N ASP A 266 -6.15 0.10 -16.50
CA ASP A 266 -5.12 -0.40 -15.58
C ASP A 266 -4.19 -1.38 -16.34
N ASN A 267 -3.26 -0.91 -17.19
CA ASN A 267 -2.94 0.50 -17.47
C ASN A 267 -2.48 0.72 -18.92
N SER A 268 -2.98 -0.08 -19.87
CA SER A 268 -2.61 0.04 -21.29
C SER A 268 -2.93 1.43 -21.86
N ALA A 269 -4.04 2.05 -21.48
CA ALA A 269 -4.42 3.41 -21.89
C ALA A 269 -3.48 4.48 -21.33
N GLY A 270 -2.98 4.32 -20.09
CA GLY A 270 -1.99 5.23 -19.52
C GLY A 270 -0.66 5.18 -20.25
N VAL A 271 -0.15 3.99 -20.56
CA VAL A 271 1.12 3.81 -21.29
C VAL A 271 1.03 4.41 -22.69
N ILE A 272 0.03 4.01 -23.48
CA ILE A 272 -0.10 4.46 -24.87
C ILE A 272 -0.51 5.93 -24.94
N GLY A 273 -1.41 6.37 -24.07
CA GLY A 273 -1.81 7.78 -23.94
C GLY A 273 -0.66 8.69 -23.56
N SER A 274 0.27 8.23 -22.72
CA SER A 274 1.50 8.95 -22.39
C SER A 274 2.42 9.12 -23.60
N ILE A 275 2.58 8.08 -24.43
CA ILE A 275 3.37 8.19 -25.67
C ILE A 275 2.73 9.22 -26.61
N GLU A 276 1.40 9.16 -26.78
CA GLU A 276 0.66 10.06 -27.65
C GLU A 276 0.70 11.52 -27.17
N ALA A 277 0.55 11.77 -25.87
CA ALA A 277 0.68 13.11 -25.30
C ALA A 277 2.03 13.74 -25.63
N VAL A 278 3.11 12.95 -25.57
CA VAL A 278 4.45 13.42 -25.95
C VAL A 278 4.57 13.66 -27.45
N ARG A 279 4.00 12.80 -28.30
CA ARG A 279 3.97 13.01 -29.76
C ARG A 279 3.26 14.31 -30.11
N GLU A 280 2.12 14.59 -29.49
CA GLU A 280 1.34 15.80 -29.75
C GLU A 280 2.06 17.06 -29.25
N ILE A 281 2.76 17.01 -28.12
CA ILE A 281 3.63 18.13 -27.70
C ILE A 281 4.68 18.44 -28.77
N LEU A 282 5.34 17.43 -29.33
CA LEU A 282 6.32 17.65 -30.39
C LEU A 282 5.69 18.20 -31.68
N SER A 283 4.50 17.71 -32.03
CA SER A 283 3.71 18.21 -33.16
C SER A 283 3.40 19.70 -33.02
N LEU A 284 2.92 20.12 -31.84
CA LEU A 284 2.63 21.52 -31.52
C LEU A 284 3.88 22.39 -31.50
N ILE A 285 5.03 21.85 -31.10
CA ILE A 285 6.31 22.56 -31.20
C ILE A 285 6.71 22.74 -32.66
N HIS A 286 6.50 21.72 -33.50
CA HIS A 286 6.82 21.78 -34.92
C HIS A 286 5.93 22.76 -35.68
N SER A 287 4.63 22.84 -35.34
CA SER A 287 3.68 23.80 -35.92
C SER A 287 3.87 25.23 -35.42
N GLY A 288 4.65 25.43 -34.34
CA GLY A 288 4.86 26.74 -33.71
C GLY A 288 3.78 27.14 -32.70
N ASP A 289 2.89 26.20 -32.33
CA ASP A 289 1.84 26.40 -31.33
C ASP A 289 2.37 26.30 -29.89
N LEU A 290 3.48 25.59 -29.69
CA LEU A 290 4.23 25.56 -28.43
C LEU A 290 5.69 26.00 -28.62
N PRO A 291 6.32 26.65 -27.61
CA PRO A 291 7.75 26.90 -27.64
C PRO A 291 8.56 25.61 -27.56
N GLN A 292 9.82 25.66 -27.98
CA GLN A 292 10.78 24.59 -27.67
C GLN A 292 10.83 24.31 -26.16
N LEU A 293 10.89 23.03 -25.81
CA LEU A 293 10.93 22.55 -24.43
C LEU A 293 12.04 23.23 -23.62
N GLU A 294 11.68 23.84 -22.51
CA GLU A 294 12.63 24.33 -21.51
C GLU A 294 13.17 23.17 -20.68
N PHE A 295 12.29 22.28 -20.20
CA PHE A 295 12.68 21.10 -19.42
C PHE A 295 12.64 19.84 -20.28
N SER A 296 13.52 18.89 -19.96
CA SER A 296 13.48 17.58 -20.60
C SER A 296 12.28 16.78 -20.09
N ILE A 297 11.66 15.98 -20.95
CA ILE A 297 10.58 15.07 -20.55
C ILE A 297 11.06 13.62 -20.66
N ARG A 298 10.80 12.83 -19.62
CA ARG A 298 11.12 11.40 -19.59
C ARG A 298 9.85 10.58 -19.41
N SER A 299 9.58 9.67 -20.33
CA SER A 299 8.60 8.60 -20.11
C SER A 299 9.28 7.46 -19.36
N VAL A 300 8.63 6.95 -18.32
CA VAL A 300 9.05 5.79 -17.54
C VAL A 300 7.88 4.82 -17.45
N PHE A 301 8.04 3.66 -18.08
CA PHE A 301 7.08 2.58 -18.06
C PHE A 301 7.71 1.38 -17.36
N ALA A 302 7.15 0.94 -16.24
CA ALA A 302 7.73 -0.10 -15.40
C ALA A 302 6.63 -0.88 -14.69
N SER A 303 6.95 -2.02 -14.08
CA SER A 303 5.99 -2.67 -13.17
C SER A 303 5.57 -1.70 -12.06
N GLU A 304 4.27 -1.65 -11.77
CA GLU A 304 3.69 -0.79 -10.73
C GLU A 304 4.46 -0.96 -9.42
N LEU A 305 4.78 0.15 -8.74
CA LEU A 305 5.52 0.22 -7.48
C LEU A 305 6.97 -0.34 -7.53
N TYR A 306 7.15 -1.63 -7.79
CA TYR A 306 8.42 -2.37 -7.77
C TYR A 306 9.37 -1.94 -8.88
N GLY A 307 8.86 -1.85 -10.11
CA GLY A 307 9.64 -1.43 -11.26
C GLY A 307 10.06 0.04 -11.13
N PHE A 308 9.17 0.91 -10.66
CA PHE A 308 9.50 2.31 -10.43
C PHE A 308 10.54 2.52 -9.32
N ALA A 309 10.52 1.71 -8.27
CA ALA A 309 11.56 1.76 -7.24
C ALA A 309 12.92 1.35 -7.81
N ALA A 310 12.95 0.31 -8.64
CA ALA A 310 14.16 -0.11 -9.35
C ALA A 310 14.68 0.96 -10.32
N VAL A 311 13.78 1.64 -11.05
CA VAL A 311 14.14 2.76 -11.92
C VAL A 311 14.67 3.95 -11.13
N ALA A 312 14.05 4.28 -9.99
CA ALA A 312 14.50 5.38 -9.13
C ALA A 312 15.93 5.11 -8.62
N ASP A 313 16.19 3.90 -8.13
CA ASP A 313 17.52 3.50 -7.64
C ASP A 313 18.55 3.44 -8.79
N TYR A 314 18.16 2.99 -9.98
CA TYR A 314 19.00 3.00 -11.19
C TYR A 314 19.47 4.42 -11.56
N PHE A 315 18.59 5.42 -11.42
CA PHE A 315 18.94 6.81 -11.69
C PHE A 315 19.62 7.54 -10.52
N GLY A 316 19.64 6.91 -9.34
CA GLY A 316 20.29 7.39 -8.13
C GLY A 316 19.38 8.29 -7.30
N VAL A 317 18.89 7.77 -6.17
CA VAL A 317 18.14 8.55 -5.17
C VAL A 317 19.10 9.30 -4.21
N PRO A 318 18.74 10.51 -3.74
CA PRO A 318 17.54 11.27 -4.09
C PRO A 318 17.63 11.88 -5.51
N LEU A 319 16.48 12.02 -6.16
CA LEU A 319 16.35 12.44 -7.56
C LEU A 319 16.08 13.94 -7.75
N ASN A 320 15.92 14.72 -6.67
CA ASN A 320 15.48 16.12 -6.68
C ASN A 320 16.38 17.08 -7.50
N ASP A 321 17.66 16.77 -7.65
CA ASP A 321 18.59 17.55 -8.48
C ASP A 321 18.37 17.30 -9.98
N ARG A 322 17.88 16.11 -10.32
CA ARG A 322 17.64 15.66 -11.70
C ARG A 322 16.20 15.86 -12.15
N VAL A 323 15.25 15.54 -11.29
CA VAL A 323 13.83 15.41 -11.59
C VAL A 323 13.07 16.50 -10.83
N MET A 324 12.37 17.38 -11.54
CA MET A 324 11.62 18.48 -10.90
C MET A 324 10.23 18.04 -10.42
N GLY A 325 9.68 16.98 -10.99
CA GLY A 325 8.37 16.42 -10.66
C GLY A 325 7.96 15.34 -11.65
N ALA A 326 6.82 14.72 -11.38
CA ALA A 326 6.24 13.69 -12.22
C ALA A 326 4.71 13.77 -12.30
N ILE A 327 4.14 13.09 -13.30
CA ILE A 327 2.71 12.82 -13.40
C ILE A 327 2.50 11.30 -13.57
N ASN A 328 1.64 10.71 -12.74
CA ASN A 328 1.11 9.37 -12.91
C ASN A 328 -0.12 9.42 -13.83
N THR A 329 -0.19 8.48 -14.76
CA THR A 329 -1.29 8.33 -15.71
C THR A 329 -2.00 6.98 -15.58
N ASP A 330 -1.96 6.38 -14.39
CA ASP A 330 -2.79 5.22 -14.07
C ASP A 330 -4.29 5.57 -13.98
N GLY A 331 -5.17 4.60 -14.25
CA GLY A 331 -6.61 4.72 -14.08
C GLY A 331 -7.29 5.58 -15.15
N LEU A 332 -6.86 5.47 -16.41
CA LEU A 332 -7.48 6.19 -17.53
C LEU A 332 -8.62 5.39 -18.19
N VAL A 333 -9.87 5.77 -17.86
CA VAL A 333 -11.15 5.50 -18.56
C VAL A 333 -11.44 4.07 -19.08
N VAL A 334 -12.42 3.41 -18.46
CA VAL A 334 -13.16 2.24 -18.99
C VAL A 334 -14.68 2.34 -18.80
N THR A 335 -15.24 3.54 -18.60
CA THR A 335 -16.67 3.64 -18.25
C THR A 335 -17.51 4.40 -19.25
N LYS A 336 -18.69 3.82 -19.55
CA LYS A 336 -19.83 4.52 -20.16
C LYS A 336 -20.86 5.00 -19.15
N ASP A 337 -20.55 4.94 -17.86
CA ASP A 337 -21.36 5.61 -16.84
C ASP A 337 -21.37 7.12 -17.13
N LYS A 338 -22.46 7.59 -17.73
CA LYS A 338 -22.66 9.00 -18.09
C LYS A 338 -22.49 9.96 -16.92
N SER A 339 -22.69 9.48 -15.69
CA SER A 339 -22.49 10.29 -14.48
C SER A 339 -21.01 10.51 -14.13
N LYS A 340 -20.11 9.74 -14.73
CA LYS A 340 -18.65 9.76 -14.49
C LYS A 340 -17.84 10.22 -15.71
N GLN A 341 -18.32 9.98 -16.94
CA GLN A 341 -17.64 10.37 -18.19
C GLN A 341 -17.13 11.82 -18.25
N LYS A 342 -17.86 12.77 -17.65
CA LYS A 342 -17.51 14.21 -17.64
C LYS A 342 -16.79 14.66 -16.37
N LYS A 343 -15.99 13.78 -15.76
CA LYS A 343 -15.30 14.04 -14.49
C LYS A 343 -13.83 13.68 -14.58
N PHE A 344 -13.01 14.48 -13.91
CA PHE A 344 -11.59 14.21 -13.68
C PHE A 344 -11.34 14.12 -12.19
N GLU A 345 -10.52 13.18 -11.76
CA GLU A 345 -9.97 13.18 -10.41
C GLU A 345 -8.53 13.71 -10.46
N VAL A 346 -8.25 14.72 -9.63
CA VAL A 346 -6.94 15.37 -9.55
C VAL A 346 -6.34 15.14 -8.17
N ARG A 347 -5.13 14.58 -8.15
CA ARG A 347 -4.29 14.50 -6.95
C ARG A 347 -3.02 15.32 -7.18
N TYR A 348 -2.90 16.42 -6.45
CA TYR A 348 -1.76 17.33 -6.49
C TYR A 348 -0.53 16.73 -5.80
N ALA A 349 0.69 17.20 -6.10
CA ALA A 349 1.88 16.75 -5.39
C ALA A 349 1.84 17.12 -3.88
N PRO A 350 2.43 16.30 -2.99
CA PRO A 350 2.20 16.39 -1.55
C PRO A 350 2.84 17.61 -0.89
N PRO A 351 2.33 18.02 0.29
CA PRO A 351 2.91 19.13 1.06
C PRO A 351 4.36 18.88 1.53
N CYS A 352 4.79 17.63 1.73
CA CYS A 352 6.15 17.32 2.18
C CYS A 352 7.22 17.59 1.12
N ILE A 353 6.85 17.67 -0.16
CA ILE A 353 7.70 18.11 -1.27
C ILE A 353 6.96 19.19 -2.07
N PRO A 354 6.95 20.46 -1.59
CA PRO A 354 6.22 21.54 -2.25
C PRO A 354 6.66 21.74 -3.71
N PHE A 355 5.69 21.72 -4.62
CA PHE A 355 5.93 21.77 -6.06
C PHE A 355 5.04 22.79 -6.77
N PHE A 356 5.66 23.63 -7.60
CA PHE A 356 4.98 24.69 -8.34
C PHE A 356 4.05 24.15 -9.43
N GLY A 357 4.29 22.93 -9.91
CA GLY A 357 3.43 22.28 -10.91
C GLY A 357 1.99 22.15 -10.44
N ASN A 358 1.72 22.09 -9.12
CA ASN A 358 0.36 22.16 -8.59
C ASN A 358 -0.36 23.45 -9.01
N SER A 359 0.34 24.59 -8.97
CA SER A 359 -0.25 25.87 -9.38
C SER A 359 -0.41 25.98 -10.89
N VAL A 360 0.55 25.45 -11.65
CA VAL A 360 0.47 25.37 -13.12
C VAL A 360 -0.73 24.53 -13.53
N LEU A 361 -0.95 23.38 -12.87
CA LEU A 361 -2.09 22.52 -13.12
C LEU A 361 -3.42 23.24 -12.81
N LYS A 362 -3.51 23.99 -11.71
CA LYS A 362 -4.70 24.82 -11.41
C LYS A 362 -4.99 25.83 -12.54
N THR A 363 -3.98 26.52 -13.04
CA THR A 363 -4.13 27.43 -14.20
C THR A 363 -4.67 26.67 -15.42
N VAL A 364 -4.05 25.53 -15.74
CA VAL A 364 -4.41 24.72 -16.91
C VAL A 364 -5.84 24.20 -16.78
N ILE A 365 -6.26 23.80 -15.58
CA ILE A 365 -7.63 23.38 -15.30
C ILE A 365 -8.61 24.53 -15.52
N GLU A 366 -8.35 25.73 -14.98
CA GLU A 366 -9.22 26.90 -15.19
C GLU A 366 -9.43 27.16 -16.70
N GLU A 367 -8.34 27.16 -17.48
CA GLU A 367 -8.41 27.38 -18.94
C GLU A 367 -9.06 26.22 -19.71
N PHE A 368 -8.84 24.98 -19.26
CA PHE A 368 -9.49 23.81 -19.84
C PHE A 368 -11.00 23.89 -19.65
N MET A 369 -11.45 24.29 -18.45
CA MET A 369 -12.86 24.42 -18.12
C MET A 369 -13.55 25.55 -18.90
N ASP A 370 -12.82 26.60 -19.30
CA ASP A 370 -13.35 27.64 -20.20
C ASP A 370 -13.67 27.08 -21.61
N VAL A 371 -12.89 26.09 -22.07
CA VAL A 371 -13.11 25.42 -23.37
C VAL A 371 -14.12 24.27 -23.26
N PHE A 372 -14.13 23.56 -22.13
CA PHE A 372 -14.97 22.39 -21.87
C PHE A 372 -15.84 22.58 -20.61
N PRO A 373 -16.80 23.51 -20.62
CA PRO A 373 -17.56 23.92 -19.42
C PRO A 373 -18.50 22.85 -18.86
N ASP A 374 -18.79 21.81 -19.64
CA ASP A 374 -19.64 20.69 -19.25
C ASP A 374 -18.93 19.66 -18.34
N TYR A 375 -17.61 19.75 -18.22
CA TYR A 375 -16.82 18.84 -17.39
C TYR A 375 -16.75 19.33 -15.95
N SER A 376 -16.29 18.48 -15.04
CA SER A 376 -16.07 18.85 -13.65
C SER A 376 -14.82 18.18 -13.09
N ILE A 377 -14.18 18.86 -12.15
CA ILE A 377 -13.00 18.36 -11.46
C ILE A 377 -13.41 17.91 -10.06
N ILE A 378 -13.13 16.65 -9.73
CA ILE A 378 -13.09 16.15 -8.37
C ILE A 378 -11.70 16.45 -7.83
N GLU A 379 -11.58 17.59 -7.16
CA GLU A 379 -10.37 17.92 -6.42
C GLU A 379 -10.44 17.31 -5.02
N HIS A 380 -9.43 16.52 -4.66
CA HIS A 380 -9.18 16.21 -3.27
C HIS A 380 -8.67 17.45 -2.54
N ASP A 381 -8.82 17.49 -1.21
CA ASP A 381 -8.29 18.58 -0.37
C ASP A 381 -6.83 18.91 -0.77
N ASN A 382 -6.48 20.19 -0.87
CA ASN A 382 -5.17 20.68 -1.34
C ASN A 382 -3.97 20.12 -0.54
N LEU A 383 -4.24 19.61 0.65
CA LEU A 383 -3.26 18.96 1.51
C LEU A 383 -3.34 17.42 1.46
N LYS A 384 -4.46 16.84 1.02
CA LYS A 384 -4.67 15.39 1.00
C LYS A 384 -3.89 14.78 -0.16
N TYR A 385 -2.93 13.94 0.20
CA TYR A 385 -2.15 13.18 -0.77
C TYR A 385 -2.14 11.70 -0.44
N TYR A 386 -2.08 10.88 -1.49
CA TYR A 386 -2.00 9.43 -1.44
C TYR A 386 -0.61 8.99 -1.91
N TYR A 387 0.13 8.29 -1.05
CA TYR A 387 1.47 7.78 -1.33
C TYR A 387 1.49 6.32 -1.80
N GLY A 388 0.33 5.70 -2.06
CA GLY A 388 0.28 4.39 -2.71
C GLY A 388 0.41 4.53 -4.22
N ASP A 389 0.30 3.41 -4.95
CA ASP A 389 0.56 3.37 -6.41
C ASP A 389 1.98 3.90 -6.70
N ASP A 390 2.23 4.41 -7.91
CA ASP A 390 3.47 5.04 -8.35
C ASP A 390 3.69 6.45 -7.75
N CYS A 391 2.70 6.94 -6.98
CA CYS A 391 2.80 8.20 -6.25
C CYS A 391 3.74 8.13 -5.02
N PHE A 392 4.18 6.93 -4.62
CA PHE A 392 5.20 6.75 -3.58
C PHE A 392 6.53 7.47 -3.92
N MET A 393 6.78 7.77 -5.20
CA MET A 393 7.92 8.55 -5.68
C MET A 393 8.02 9.92 -5.00
N SER A 394 6.90 10.42 -4.47
CA SER A 394 6.83 11.62 -3.64
C SER A 394 7.34 11.44 -2.20
N ASP A 395 7.90 10.28 -1.85
CA ASP A 395 8.67 10.14 -0.62
C ASP A 395 9.81 11.18 -0.61
N PRO A 396 9.96 12.04 0.43
CA PRO A 396 11.03 13.04 0.47
C PRO A 396 12.47 12.52 0.39
N THR A 397 12.73 11.23 0.62
CA THR A 397 14.04 10.59 0.41
C THR A 397 14.26 10.15 -1.03
N ILE A 398 13.20 9.97 -1.82
CA ILE A 398 13.27 9.79 -3.28
C ILE A 398 13.28 11.16 -3.96
N GLY A 399 12.41 12.06 -3.53
CA GLY A 399 12.46 13.49 -3.88
C GLY A 399 11.74 13.88 -5.17
N VAL A 400 10.79 13.08 -5.68
CA VAL A 400 10.07 13.37 -6.93
C VAL A 400 8.62 13.75 -6.62
N PRO A 401 8.23 15.03 -6.64
CA PRO A 401 6.83 15.40 -6.41
C PRO A 401 5.96 14.90 -7.57
N THR A 402 5.10 13.93 -7.30
CA THR A 402 4.25 13.25 -8.30
C THR A 402 2.80 13.73 -8.17
N MET A 403 2.20 14.14 -9.29
CA MET A 403 0.75 14.37 -9.39
C MET A 403 0.09 13.15 -10.02
N TRP A 404 -1.22 13.00 -9.89
CA TRP A 404 -1.97 11.94 -10.54
C TRP A 404 -3.28 12.50 -11.10
N LEU A 405 -3.45 12.35 -12.41
CA LEU A 405 -4.69 12.67 -13.13
C LEU A 405 -5.32 11.36 -13.56
N MET A 406 -6.51 11.06 -13.04
CA MET A 406 -7.21 9.80 -13.31
C MET A 406 -8.69 10.04 -13.60
N HIS A 407 -9.33 9.03 -14.19
CA HIS A 407 -10.77 8.98 -14.28
C HIS A 407 -11.37 8.42 -12.97
N PRO A 408 -12.52 8.92 -12.48
CA PRO A 408 -13.14 8.35 -11.29
C PRO A 408 -13.50 6.88 -11.47
N SER A 409 -13.16 6.03 -10.50
CA SER A 409 -13.43 4.59 -10.58
C SER A 409 -14.91 4.31 -10.85
N ASP A 410 -15.16 3.37 -11.76
CA ASP A 410 -16.50 2.88 -12.07
C ASP A 410 -16.91 1.67 -11.22
N GLY A 411 -16.07 1.26 -10.27
CA GLY A 411 -16.29 0.11 -9.38
C GLY A 411 -16.08 -1.25 -10.04
N LEU A 412 -15.44 -1.30 -11.21
CA LEU A 412 -15.08 -2.54 -11.90
C LEU A 412 -13.58 -2.84 -11.87
N HIS A 413 -12.81 -2.14 -11.04
CA HIS A 413 -11.37 -2.29 -10.94
C HIS A 413 -10.96 -3.77 -10.80
N HIS A 414 -9.98 -4.20 -11.61
CA HIS A 414 -9.47 -5.56 -11.70
C HIS A 414 -10.51 -6.61 -12.10
N ASN A 415 -11.52 -6.24 -12.88
CA ASN A 415 -12.55 -7.18 -13.35
C ASN A 415 -12.46 -7.40 -14.87
N SER A 416 -12.58 -8.64 -15.33
CA SER A 416 -12.47 -8.95 -16.77
C SER A 416 -13.51 -8.25 -17.64
N LYS A 417 -14.62 -7.78 -17.06
CA LYS A 417 -15.61 -6.92 -17.71
C LYS A 417 -14.99 -5.64 -18.29
N GLN A 418 -13.95 -5.08 -17.67
CA GLN A 418 -13.28 -3.84 -18.14
C GLN A 418 -12.68 -3.97 -19.54
N ASN A 419 -12.35 -5.19 -19.96
CA ASN A 419 -11.73 -5.46 -21.26
C ASN A 419 -12.73 -5.58 -22.41
N GLU A 420 -14.03 -5.56 -22.12
CA GLU A 420 -15.04 -5.62 -23.16
C GLU A 420 -15.09 -4.32 -23.98
N GLN A 421 -15.29 -4.47 -25.30
CA GLN A 421 -15.34 -3.36 -26.25
C GLN A 421 -16.37 -2.30 -25.86
N ASP A 422 -17.48 -2.71 -25.23
CA ASP A 422 -18.56 -1.82 -24.84
C ASP A 422 -18.22 -0.94 -23.62
N MET A 423 -17.16 -1.26 -22.87
CA MET A 423 -16.72 -0.49 -21.71
C MET A 423 -15.78 0.66 -22.10
N PHE A 424 -14.94 0.46 -23.12
CA PHE A 424 -13.97 1.48 -23.54
C PHE A 424 -14.64 2.75 -24.13
N ASP A 425 -14.35 3.91 -23.53
CA ASP A 425 -14.80 5.21 -23.99
C ASP A 425 -13.61 6.08 -24.45
N LEU A 426 -13.34 5.98 -25.75
CA LEU A 426 -12.23 6.71 -26.38
C LEU A 426 -12.43 8.22 -26.40
N ASP A 427 -13.68 8.71 -26.40
CA ASP A 427 -13.95 10.16 -26.36
C ASP A 427 -13.56 10.73 -25.00
N ALA A 428 -13.93 10.03 -23.93
CA ALA A 428 -13.53 10.41 -22.58
C ALA A 428 -12.00 10.32 -22.41
N LEU A 429 -11.34 9.30 -22.96
CA LEU A 429 -9.87 9.21 -22.94
C LEU A 429 -9.19 10.39 -23.64
N LEU A 430 -9.64 10.74 -24.86
CA LEU A 430 -9.07 11.87 -25.61
C LEU A 430 -9.17 13.20 -24.85
N ILE A 431 -10.28 13.41 -24.12
CA ILE A 431 -10.43 14.60 -23.29
C ILE A 431 -9.44 14.57 -22.10
N HIS A 432 -9.25 13.42 -21.44
CA HIS A 432 -8.25 13.27 -20.38
C HIS A 432 -6.83 13.55 -20.89
N LEU A 433 -6.48 12.97 -22.03
CA LEU A 433 -5.20 13.23 -22.68
C LEU A 433 -5.06 14.69 -23.10
N THR A 434 -6.15 15.37 -23.47
CA THR A 434 -6.12 16.80 -23.79
C THR A 434 -5.70 17.64 -22.58
N LEU A 435 -6.26 17.36 -21.39
CA LEU A 435 -5.88 18.03 -20.16
C LEU A 435 -4.42 17.73 -19.76
N ILE A 436 -4.01 16.46 -19.79
CA ILE A 436 -2.64 16.02 -19.48
C ILE A 436 -1.63 16.68 -20.42
N THR A 437 -1.90 16.64 -21.73
CA THR A 437 -1.03 17.22 -22.77
C THR A 437 -0.93 18.73 -22.63
N GLY A 438 -2.06 19.42 -22.34
CA GLY A 438 -2.06 20.86 -22.09
C GLY A 438 -1.24 21.23 -20.85
N PHE A 439 -1.36 20.44 -19.77
CA PHE A 439 -0.56 20.61 -18.57
C PHE A 439 0.94 20.45 -18.84
N LEU A 440 1.32 19.34 -19.47
CA LEU A 440 2.71 19.06 -19.83
C LEU A 440 3.28 20.13 -20.76
N GLY A 441 2.54 20.50 -21.80
CA GLY A 441 2.92 21.54 -22.76
C GLY A 441 3.19 22.87 -22.09
N LYS A 442 2.32 23.30 -21.15
CA LYS A 442 2.56 24.51 -20.37
C LYS A 442 3.75 24.39 -19.44
N LEU A 443 3.83 23.34 -18.63
CA LEU A 443 4.87 23.15 -17.62
C LEU A 443 6.26 23.07 -18.23
N LEU A 444 6.41 22.30 -19.31
CA LEU A 444 7.69 22.01 -19.93
C LEU A 444 8.23 23.18 -20.77
N THR A 445 7.41 24.18 -21.05
CA THR A 445 7.77 25.34 -21.87
C THR A 445 7.80 26.65 -21.07
N ILE A 446 7.66 26.60 -19.74
CA ILE A 446 7.81 27.77 -18.87
C ILE A 446 9.21 28.36 -19.03
N ARG A 447 9.30 29.67 -19.20
CA ARG A 447 10.55 30.42 -19.37
C ARG A 447 10.58 31.64 -18.46
N GLU A 448 11.76 32.20 -18.28
CA GLU A 448 11.99 33.39 -17.46
C GLU A 448 11.02 34.54 -17.81
N GLU A 449 10.76 34.78 -19.11
CA GLU A 449 9.85 35.82 -19.56
C GLU A 449 8.38 35.65 -19.09
N SER A 450 7.92 34.42 -18.84
CA SER A 450 6.54 34.16 -18.40
C SER A 450 6.38 33.97 -16.89
N LEU A 451 7.49 33.80 -16.16
CA LEU A 451 7.48 33.50 -14.72
C LEU A 451 6.76 34.55 -13.89
N ALA A 452 7.00 35.85 -14.13
CA ALA A 452 6.41 36.92 -13.33
C ALA A 452 4.86 36.86 -13.34
N ALA A 453 4.27 36.56 -14.50
CA ALA A 453 2.82 36.42 -14.65
C ALA A 453 2.30 35.14 -13.96
N ILE A 454 2.97 34.01 -14.17
CA ILE A 454 2.59 32.71 -13.59
C ILE A 454 2.65 32.74 -12.06
N ILE A 455 3.66 33.39 -11.49
CA ILE A 455 3.84 33.49 -10.03
C ILE A 455 2.78 34.42 -9.43
N LYS A 456 2.44 35.52 -10.12
CA LYS A 456 1.33 36.38 -9.70
C LYS A 456 0.01 35.60 -9.67
N GLN A 457 -0.27 34.80 -10.71
CA GLN A 457 -1.43 33.91 -10.75
C GLN A 457 -1.37 32.88 -9.62
N SER A 458 -0.19 32.31 -9.35
CA SER A 458 0.02 31.36 -8.26
C SER A 458 -0.23 31.96 -6.88
N GLY A 459 0.14 33.22 -6.65
CA GLY A 459 -0.24 33.95 -5.43
C GLY A 459 -1.76 34.10 -5.30
N GLY A 460 -2.46 34.34 -6.41
CA GLY A 460 -3.92 34.32 -6.46
C GLY A 460 -4.52 32.95 -6.12
N HIS A 461 -3.97 31.86 -6.66
CA HIS A 461 -4.39 30.49 -6.32
C HIS A 461 -4.18 30.15 -4.84
N ALA A 462 -3.03 30.55 -4.29
CA ALA A 462 -2.73 30.39 -2.87
C ALA A 462 -3.75 31.13 -2.00
N GLN A 463 -4.07 32.39 -2.34
CA GLN A 463 -5.08 33.16 -1.61
C GLN A 463 -6.48 32.54 -1.75
N LYS A 464 -6.92 32.16 -2.96
CA LYS A 464 -8.19 31.45 -3.18
C LYS A 464 -8.28 30.17 -2.35
N THR A 465 -7.16 29.44 -2.21
CA THR A 465 -7.08 28.21 -1.41
C THR A 465 -7.32 28.50 0.07
N LEU A 466 -6.66 29.52 0.63
CA LEU A 466 -6.88 29.96 2.02
C LEU A 466 -8.30 30.50 2.24
N ASP A 467 -8.84 31.26 1.28
CA ASP A 467 -10.21 31.78 1.33
C ASP A 467 -11.24 30.66 1.33
N SER A 468 -11.09 29.67 0.46
CA SER A 468 -11.96 28.49 0.39
C SER A 468 -11.89 27.68 1.69
N GLU A 469 -10.68 27.47 2.20
CA GLU A 469 -10.48 26.70 3.42
C GLU A 469 -11.08 27.39 4.64
N SER A 470 -10.92 28.71 4.76
CA SER A 470 -11.45 29.52 5.86
C SER A 470 -12.98 29.41 6.03
N LYS A 471 -13.70 29.11 4.94
CA LYS A 471 -15.16 28.95 4.92
C LYS A 471 -15.63 27.58 5.38
N LYS A 472 -14.74 26.60 5.51
CA LYS A 472 -15.08 25.23 5.96
C LYS A 472 -15.15 25.10 7.50
N SER A 473 -15.08 26.22 8.22
CA SER A 473 -15.03 26.30 9.69
C SER A 473 -16.27 25.69 10.36
N ALA A 474 -16.17 24.45 10.89
CA ALA A 474 -17.06 23.96 11.98
C ALA A 474 -16.80 22.53 12.51
N ILE A 475 -16.11 21.61 11.83
CA ILE A 475 -16.37 20.16 12.09
C ILE A 475 -15.16 19.35 12.56
N ARG A 476 -14.24 19.85 13.40
CA ARG A 476 -13.08 19.02 13.85
C ARG A 476 -12.66 19.30 15.30
N PRO A 477 -13.18 18.55 16.28
CA PRO A 477 -12.74 18.67 17.68
C PRO A 477 -11.22 18.47 17.81
N GLY A 478 -10.52 19.30 18.60
CA GLY A 478 -9.17 19.00 19.07
C GLY A 478 -7.97 19.49 18.24
N THR A 479 -8.17 20.29 17.18
CA THR A 479 -7.05 20.94 16.47
C THR A 479 -7.16 22.46 16.51
N CYS A 480 -6.04 23.16 16.75
CA CYS A 480 -5.99 24.61 16.61
C CYS A 480 -6.15 24.96 15.13
N TYR A 481 -7.36 25.32 14.70
CA TYR A 481 -7.67 25.60 13.30
C TYR A 481 -6.76 26.69 12.70
N ARG A 482 -6.31 27.64 13.53
CA ARG A 482 -5.32 28.66 13.16
C ARG A 482 -3.96 28.04 12.79
N GLU A 483 -3.43 27.11 13.59
CA GLU A 483 -2.16 26.42 13.28
C GLU A 483 -2.23 25.69 11.93
N ARG A 484 -3.38 25.07 11.60
CA ARG A 484 -3.58 24.44 10.30
C ARG A 484 -3.58 25.46 9.16
N MET A 485 -4.24 26.60 9.33
CA MET A 485 -4.23 27.68 8.32
C MET A 485 -2.82 28.26 8.11
N GLU A 486 -2.04 28.39 9.18
CA GLU A 486 -0.63 28.80 9.12
C GLU A 486 0.21 27.76 8.37
N TYR A 487 -0.01 26.47 8.64
CA TYR A 487 0.63 25.38 7.92
C TYR A 487 0.28 25.40 6.42
N LEU A 488 -1.00 25.51 6.07
CA LEU A 488 -1.45 25.60 4.67
C LEU A 488 -0.81 26.80 3.95
N MET A 489 -0.80 27.99 4.60
CA MET A 489 -0.14 29.17 4.05
C MET A 489 1.37 28.95 3.85
N GLU A 490 2.05 28.30 4.79
CA GLU A 490 3.47 27.95 4.68
C GLU A 490 3.72 27.05 3.45
N ILE A 491 2.88 26.04 3.25
CA ILE A 491 2.96 25.12 2.12
C ILE A 491 2.74 25.85 0.79
N GLU A 492 1.72 26.69 0.68
CA GLU A 492 1.47 27.49 -0.54
C GLU A 492 2.66 28.41 -0.85
N LYS A 493 3.23 29.07 0.16
CA LYS A 493 4.43 29.90 -0.01
C LYS A 493 5.63 29.08 -0.48
N LYS A 494 5.82 27.85 0.03
CA LYS A 494 6.89 26.95 -0.44
C LYS A 494 6.65 26.46 -1.87
N ARG A 495 5.41 26.17 -2.26
CA ARG A 495 5.04 25.82 -3.64
C ARG A 495 5.44 26.95 -4.60
N ILE A 496 5.14 28.20 -4.24
CA ILE A 496 5.55 29.37 -5.03
C ILE A 496 7.08 29.53 -5.06
N ARG A 497 7.79 29.37 -3.93
CA ARG A 497 9.25 29.42 -3.91
C ARG A 497 9.92 28.36 -4.79
N SER A 498 9.25 27.23 -5.02
CA SER A 498 9.78 26.16 -5.85
C SER A 498 9.89 26.51 -7.35
N PHE A 499 9.33 27.64 -7.81
CA PHE A 499 9.61 28.18 -9.15
C PHE A 499 11.09 28.59 -9.34
N SER A 500 11.87 28.71 -8.25
CA SER A 500 13.34 28.87 -8.31
C SER A 500 14.04 27.72 -9.08
N GLN A 501 13.37 26.58 -9.27
CA GLN A 501 13.84 25.51 -10.14
C GLN A 501 13.83 25.87 -11.64
N VAL A 502 13.09 26.91 -12.03
CA VAL A 502 13.07 27.43 -13.41
C VAL A 502 14.17 28.47 -13.62
N SER A 503 14.14 29.53 -12.81
CA SER A 503 15.17 30.57 -12.74
C SER A 503 15.01 31.37 -11.44
N GLU A 504 15.97 32.26 -11.12
CA GLU A 504 15.75 33.27 -10.07
C GLU A 504 14.64 34.25 -10.48
N ILE A 505 13.86 34.72 -9.51
CA ILE A 505 12.67 35.52 -9.77
C ILE A 505 12.71 36.82 -8.95
N PRO A 506 12.92 37.97 -9.60
CA PRO A 506 12.79 39.27 -8.97
C PRO A 506 11.37 39.51 -8.43
N GLY A 507 11.25 39.95 -7.19
CA GLY A 507 9.97 40.36 -6.60
C GLY A 507 9.09 39.24 -6.03
N ILE A 508 9.58 37.99 -5.98
CA ILE A 508 8.82 36.86 -5.39
C ILE A 508 8.35 37.15 -3.97
N GLU A 509 9.17 37.80 -3.14
CA GLU A 509 8.83 38.13 -1.75
C GLU A 509 7.63 39.10 -1.66
N SER A 510 7.42 39.99 -2.64
CA SER A 510 6.22 40.83 -2.67
C SER A 510 4.95 39.99 -2.81
N ILE A 511 5.00 38.93 -3.62
CA ILE A 511 3.86 38.02 -3.82
C ILE A 511 3.65 37.18 -2.56
N LEU A 512 4.72 36.62 -1.99
CA LEU A 512 4.63 35.84 -0.76
C LEU A 512 4.10 36.66 0.43
N ASN A 513 4.44 37.94 0.52
CA ASN A 513 3.94 38.84 1.56
C ASN A 513 2.48 39.27 1.33
N SER A 514 1.97 39.14 0.10
CA SER A 514 0.57 39.44 -0.21
C SER A 514 -0.41 38.34 0.22
N ILE A 515 0.08 37.11 0.46
CA ILE A 515 -0.73 35.98 0.90
C ILE A 515 -0.95 36.05 2.41
N TYR A 516 -2.22 36.06 2.82
CA TYR A 516 -2.64 36.18 4.22
C TYR A 516 -3.73 35.17 4.59
N ILE A 517 -3.82 34.84 5.88
CA ILE A 517 -4.92 34.03 6.43
C ILE A 517 -6.14 34.95 6.62
N PRO A 518 -7.29 34.66 6.00
CA PRO A 518 -8.52 35.43 6.20
C PRO A 518 -8.98 35.43 7.66
N ASN A 519 -9.91 36.33 8.01
CA ASN A 519 -10.55 36.29 9.33
C ASN A 519 -11.31 34.97 9.49
N ILE A 520 -10.86 34.14 10.45
CA ILE A 520 -11.44 32.84 10.80
C ILE A 520 -12.10 32.93 12.18
N ASP A 521 -13.28 32.32 12.33
CA ASP A 521 -13.91 32.13 13.64
C ASP A 521 -13.14 31.04 14.42
N LEU A 522 -12.67 31.37 15.62
CA LEU A 522 -11.78 30.53 16.43
C LEU A 522 -12.53 29.65 17.42
N ASN A 523 -13.79 29.29 17.15
CA ASN A 523 -14.53 28.29 17.92
C ASN A 523 -13.92 26.88 17.73
N ALA A 524 -12.70 26.65 18.22
CA ALA A 524 -11.98 25.40 18.23
C ALA A 524 -11.59 25.08 19.67
N GLY A 525 -12.05 23.93 20.17
CA GLY A 525 -11.81 23.49 21.54
C GLY A 525 -10.32 23.36 21.87
N GLU A 526 -9.99 23.49 23.16
CA GLU A 526 -8.65 23.25 23.68
C GLU A 526 -8.14 21.87 23.24
N PRO A 527 -6.85 21.74 22.89
CA PRO A 527 -6.27 20.43 22.62
C PRO A 527 -6.47 19.56 23.86
N SER A 528 -7.10 18.40 23.70
CA SER A 528 -7.15 17.44 24.81
C SER A 528 -5.74 16.99 25.11
N SER A 529 -5.26 17.17 26.36
CA SER A 529 -4.05 16.49 26.83
C SER A 529 -4.24 14.99 26.62
N ALA A 530 -3.32 14.35 25.92
CA ALA A 530 -3.49 12.97 25.47
C ALA A 530 -2.15 12.23 25.62
N THR A 531 -2.17 11.12 26.36
CA THR A 531 -0.97 10.46 26.91
C THR A 531 0.07 10.12 25.83
N TRP A 532 -0.34 9.48 24.74
CA TRP A 532 0.56 9.05 23.66
C TRP A 532 0.91 10.17 22.69
N PHE A 533 -0.04 11.06 22.43
CA PHE A 533 0.24 12.25 21.63
C PHE A 533 1.28 13.17 22.30
N ASP A 534 1.17 13.37 23.62
CA ASP A 534 2.14 14.13 24.41
C ASP A 534 3.47 13.39 24.51
N TYR A 535 3.45 12.06 24.69
CA TYR A 535 4.65 11.23 24.65
C TYR A 535 5.40 11.34 23.31
N ALA A 536 4.69 11.48 22.18
CA ALA A 536 5.29 11.64 20.86
C ALA A 536 6.10 12.95 20.70
N SER A 537 5.93 13.93 21.59
CA SER A 537 6.74 15.17 21.58
C SER A 537 8.21 14.92 21.96
N GLY A 538 8.49 13.83 22.68
CA GLY A 538 9.84 13.42 23.05
C GLY A 538 10.56 12.60 21.98
N ILE A 539 9.90 12.27 20.88
CA ILE A 539 10.41 11.41 19.81
C ILE A 539 10.79 12.26 18.59
N ILE A 540 11.99 12.04 18.06
CA ILE A 540 12.42 12.57 16.76
C ILE A 540 12.89 11.39 15.91
N ILE A 541 12.42 11.34 14.67
CA ILE A 541 12.70 10.27 13.72
C ILE A 541 13.38 10.84 12.50
N LYS A 542 14.49 10.21 12.10
CA LYS A 542 15.21 10.47 10.85
C LYS A 542 15.16 9.20 10.00
N ARG A 543 14.65 9.30 8.77
CA ARG A 543 14.69 8.20 7.81
C ARG A 543 16.12 7.99 7.31
N ILE A 544 16.58 6.74 7.27
CA ILE A 544 17.95 6.38 6.85
C ILE A 544 17.97 5.54 5.57
N THR A 545 16.84 4.92 5.19
CA THR A 545 16.67 4.26 3.89
C THR A 545 15.83 5.13 2.96
N PRO A 546 16.08 5.09 1.64
CA PRO A 546 15.21 5.72 0.66
C PRO A 546 13.87 4.97 0.53
N GLY A 547 12.81 5.71 0.22
CA GLY A 547 11.44 5.21 0.03
C GLY A 547 10.69 4.86 1.30
N PHE A 548 9.37 4.73 1.18
CA PHE A 548 8.53 4.22 2.25
C PHE A 548 8.75 2.70 2.43
N PRO A 549 8.79 2.18 3.68
CA PRO A 549 8.69 0.75 3.94
C PRO A 549 7.41 0.18 3.32
N HIS A 550 7.50 -0.99 2.69
CA HIS A 550 6.39 -1.66 2.02
C HIS A 550 6.39 -3.17 2.35
N ASP A 551 7.38 -3.91 1.86
CA ASP A 551 7.46 -5.37 2.07
C ASP A 551 8.10 -5.74 3.41
N LEU A 552 8.75 -4.78 4.08
CA LEU A 552 9.43 -4.98 5.36
C LEU A 552 10.57 -6.00 5.26
N MET A 553 11.37 -5.92 4.20
CA MET A 553 12.41 -6.90 3.87
C MET A 553 13.53 -7.01 4.92
N ARG A 554 13.74 -5.97 5.74
CA ARG A 554 14.72 -5.98 6.85
C ARG A 554 14.16 -6.60 8.13
N ILE A 555 12.85 -6.85 8.19
CA ILE A 555 12.20 -7.54 9.30
C ILE A 555 12.14 -9.05 8.98
N PRO A 556 12.44 -9.94 9.94
CA PRO A 556 12.29 -11.39 9.76
C PRO A 556 10.93 -11.78 9.19
N TYR A 557 10.89 -12.71 8.24
CA TYR A 557 9.70 -13.04 7.45
C TYR A 557 8.46 -13.38 8.30
N ASN A 558 8.64 -14.15 9.38
CA ASN A 558 7.59 -14.53 10.33
C ASN A 558 7.09 -13.35 11.18
N GLU A 559 7.86 -12.28 11.31
CA GLU A 559 7.51 -11.09 12.08
C GLU A 559 6.90 -9.98 11.21
N ARG A 560 6.89 -10.09 9.88
CA ARG A 560 6.33 -9.05 9.01
C ARG A 560 4.82 -8.91 9.24
N THR A 561 4.37 -7.67 9.41
CA THR A 561 2.97 -7.31 9.67
C THR A 561 2.55 -6.15 8.78
N PRO A 562 1.27 -6.00 8.39
CA PRO A 562 0.83 -4.86 7.60
C PRO A 562 1.17 -3.52 8.24
N LEU A 563 1.35 -2.49 7.41
CA LEU A 563 1.54 -1.11 7.88
C LEU A 563 0.31 -0.65 8.67
N PRO A 564 0.50 0.11 9.77
CA PRO A 564 -0.61 0.47 10.65
C PRO A 564 -1.44 1.64 10.08
N GLY A 565 -2.74 1.44 9.84
CA GLY A 565 -3.68 2.52 9.51
C GLY A 565 -3.40 3.26 8.19
N ASN A 566 -4.31 4.17 7.83
CA ASN A 566 -4.37 4.71 6.47
C ASN A 566 -3.53 5.97 6.21
N ILE A 567 -2.98 6.59 7.26
CA ILE A 567 -2.21 7.85 7.15
C ILE A 567 -0.76 7.71 7.61
N PHE A 568 -0.29 6.48 7.80
CA PHE A 568 1.06 6.21 8.30
C PHE A 568 2.15 6.77 7.40
N SER A 569 2.01 6.63 6.08
CA SER A 569 2.94 7.22 5.11
C SER A 569 2.96 8.74 5.18
N ASN A 570 1.82 9.40 5.46
CA ASN A 570 1.77 10.85 5.70
C ASN A 570 2.55 11.23 6.97
N VAL A 571 2.41 10.48 8.06
CA VAL A 571 3.23 10.72 9.27
C VAL A 571 4.71 10.53 8.98
N LEU A 572 5.05 9.45 8.28
CA LEU A 572 6.44 9.09 7.97
C LEU A 572 7.09 10.09 7.00
N SER A 573 6.33 10.72 6.11
CA SER A 573 6.86 11.75 5.19
C SER A 573 7.31 13.03 5.91
N HIS A 574 6.78 13.31 7.11
CA HIS A 574 7.19 14.43 7.96
C HIS A 574 8.37 14.11 8.90
N CYS A 575 8.81 12.85 8.94
CA CYS A 575 9.92 12.37 9.80
C CYS A 575 11.29 12.63 9.16
N ASN A 576 11.75 13.88 9.21
CA ASN A 576 12.97 14.37 8.57
C ASN A 576 14.18 14.51 9.52
N GLY A 577 14.05 14.07 10.77
CA GLY A 577 15.07 14.25 11.82
C GLY A 577 15.07 15.63 12.49
N LEU A 578 14.16 16.53 12.11
CA LEU A 578 14.03 17.87 12.66
C LEU A 578 12.73 18.04 13.47
N ASN A 579 11.62 17.53 12.92
CA ASN A 579 10.32 17.60 13.59
C ASN A 579 10.19 16.50 14.66
N THR A 580 9.45 16.79 15.73
CA THR A 580 8.98 15.73 16.65
C THR A 580 7.94 14.86 15.96
N LEU A 581 7.76 13.62 16.45
CA LEU A 581 6.68 12.74 15.96
C LEU A 581 5.30 13.37 16.21
N GLN A 582 5.11 14.10 17.31
CA GLN A 582 3.88 14.85 17.57
C GLN A 582 3.59 15.87 16.46
N THR A 583 4.59 16.64 16.02
CA THR A 583 4.44 17.58 14.89
C THR A 583 4.13 16.85 13.59
N ALA A 584 4.77 15.70 13.34
CA ALA A 584 4.52 14.88 12.16
C ALA A 584 3.08 14.35 12.13
N ILE A 585 2.57 13.87 13.27
CA ILE A 585 1.18 13.44 13.43
C ILE A 585 0.23 14.60 13.15
N LYS A 586 0.41 15.76 13.81
CA LYS A 586 -0.45 16.94 13.59
C LYS A 586 -0.56 17.32 12.11
N ARG A 587 0.58 17.36 11.40
CA ARG A 587 0.59 17.69 9.97
C ARG A 587 -0.14 16.64 9.13
N ALA A 588 0.10 15.35 9.38
CA ALA A 588 -0.62 14.28 8.68
C ALA A 588 -2.13 14.31 8.93
N GLU A 589 -2.57 14.63 10.15
CA GLU A 589 -3.98 14.79 10.51
C GLU A 589 -4.62 15.99 9.76
N TRP A 590 -3.91 17.11 9.68
CA TRP A 590 -4.33 18.29 8.92
C TRP A 590 -4.42 18.03 7.42
N GLU A 591 -3.52 17.20 6.89
CA GLU A 591 -3.47 16.85 5.48
C GLU A 591 -4.58 15.90 5.06
N THR A 592 -4.79 14.87 5.85
CA THR A 592 -5.74 13.80 5.52
C THR A 592 -7.13 14.06 6.05
N ASN A 593 -7.28 15.11 6.87
CA ASN A 593 -8.53 15.42 7.54
C ASN A 593 -8.99 14.21 8.39
N THR A 594 -8.06 13.64 9.14
CA THR A 594 -8.26 12.48 10.02
C THR A 594 -7.69 12.83 11.39
N ILE A 595 -8.34 12.40 12.48
CA ILE A 595 -7.81 12.53 13.83
C ILE A 595 -7.50 11.13 14.31
N LEU A 596 -6.25 10.89 14.69
CA LEU A 596 -5.83 9.61 15.23
C LEU A 596 -6.27 9.48 16.68
N SER A 597 -6.83 8.33 17.03
CA SER A 597 -7.06 7.96 18.41
C SER A 597 -5.75 7.66 19.14
N GLU A 598 -5.75 7.74 20.47
CA GLU A 598 -4.62 7.32 21.32
C GLU A 598 -4.16 5.88 21.03
N LYS A 599 -5.08 4.99 20.64
CA LYS A 599 -4.76 3.61 20.23
C LYS A 599 -3.95 3.57 18.94
N GLU A 600 -4.31 4.40 17.96
CA GLU A 600 -3.61 4.47 16.66
C GLU A 600 -2.23 5.13 16.81
N ILE A 601 -2.14 6.25 17.53
CA ILE A 601 -0.86 6.92 17.81
C ILE A 601 0.11 5.97 18.52
N LYS A 602 -0.38 5.26 19.53
CA LYS A 602 0.38 4.21 20.21
C LYS A 602 0.84 3.13 19.24
N GLY A 603 -0.05 2.64 18.37
CA GLY A 603 0.29 1.67 17.33
C GLY A 603 1.41 2.17 16.41
N TYR A 604 1.36 3.46 16.03
CA TYR A 604 2.37 4.09 15.18
C TYR A 604 3.73 4.14 15.88
N ILE A 605 3.77 4.56 17.15
CA ILE A 605 5.01 4.62 17.94
C ILE A 605 5.68 3.25 18.01
N PHE A 606 4.92 2.19 18.35
CA PHE A 606 5.50 0.85 18.46
C PHE A 606 5.91 0.26 17.10
N PHE A 607 5.19 0.58 16.04
CA PHE A 607 5.61 0.17 14.70
C PHE A 607 6.86 0.91 14.25
N LEU A 608 6.98 2.22 14.52
CA LEU A 608 8.18 3.01 14.25
C LEU A 608 9.39 2.50 15.05
N LEU A 609 9.20 2.09 16.31
CA LEU A 609 10.24 1.41 17.09
C LEU A 609 10.77 0.16 16.37
N LYS A 610 9.86 -0.70 15.90
CA LYS A 610 10.22 -1.90 15.15
C LYS A 610 10.98 -1.58 13.86
N LEU A 611 10.56 -0.53 13.14
CA LEU A 611 11.28 -0.04 11.97
C LEU A 611 12.67 0.51 12.32
N ALA A 612 12.83 1.13 13.49
CA ALA A 612 14.13 1.60 13.98
C ALA A 612 15.07 0.42 14.26
N GLU A 613 14.57 -0.58 14.98
CA GLU A 613 15.30 -1.82 15.31
C GLU A 613 15.73 -2.59 14.05
N ALA A 614 14.88 -2.62 13.03
CA ALA A 614 15.18 -3.22 11.73
C ALA A 614 16.07 -2.34 10.81
N GLY A 615 16.45 -1.13 11.25
CA GLY A 615 17.37 -0.27 10.51
C GLY A 615 16.76 0.48 9.32
N TYR A 616 15.46 0.76 9.33
CA TYR A 616 14.81 1.68 8.36
C TYR A 616 14.98 3.14 8.74
N LEU A 617 15.02 3.41 10.04
CA LEU A 617 15.00 4.77 10.58
C LEU A 617 15.86 4.86 11.84
N TYR A 618 16.40 6.04 12.10
CA TYR A 618 17.02 6.39 13.36
C TYR A 618 16.00 7.13 14.22
N MET A 619 15.80 6.66 15.45
CA MET A 619 14.86 7.26 16.39
C MET A 619 15.59 7.68 17.66
N THR A 620 15.43 8.95 18.04
CA THR A 620 15.77 9.42 19.38
C THR A 620 14.50 9.58 20.17
N ASN A 621 14.48 9.06 21.40
CA ASN A 621 13.35 9.23 22.31
C ASN A 621 13.87 9.73 23.66
N LYS A 622 13.42 10.93 24.07
CA LYS A 622 13.79 11.53 25.36
C LYS A 622 13.02 10.92 26.54
N ASN A 623 11.98 10.14 26.26
CA ASN A 623 11.10 9.50 27.25
C ASN A 623 11.44 8.01 27.47
N ILE A 624 12.70 7.59 27.22
CA ILE A 624 13.13 6.20 27.40
C ILE A 624 13.16 5.83 28.90
N ILE A 625 12.54 4.71 29.24
CA ILE A 625 12.58 4.12 30.58
C ILE A 625 13.80 3.20 30.69
N THR A 626 14.66 3.46 31.68
CA THR A 626 15.86 2.68 31.96
C THR A 626 15.60 1.66 33.06
N ARG A 627 16.47 0.65 33.20
CA ARG A 627 16.46 -0.30 34.32
C ARG A 627 16.36 0.41 35.68
N LYS A 628 17.14 1.48 35.87
CA LYS A 628 17.16 2.27 37.12
C LYS A 628 15.80 2.90 37.44
N HIS A 629 15.07 3.37 36.42
CA HIS A 629 13.72 3.90 36.61
C HIS A 629 12.75 2.80 37.08
N ILE A 630 12.85 1.59 36.50
CA ILE A 630 12.00 0.46 36.86
C ILE A 630 12.31 -0.05 38.27
N VAL A 631 13.59 -0.28 38.59
CA VAL A 631 14.05 -0.72 39.93
C VAL A 631 13.55 0.25 41.00
N LYS A 632 13.74 1.56 40.78
CA LYS A 632 13.27 2.58 41.71
C LYS A 632 11.75 2.54 41.88
N ALA A 633 10.99 2.43 40.79
CA ALA A 633 9.52 2.36 40.87
C ALA A 633 9.03 1.11 41.62
N LEU A 634 9.66 -0.05 41.41
CA LEU A 634 9.33 -1.29 42.13
C LEU A 634 9.63 -1.16 43.64
N GLN A 635 10.76 -0.56 44.00
CA GLN A 635 11.13 -0.28 45.39
C GLN A 635 10.18 0.75 46.04
N ASP A 636 9.80 1.80 45.32
CA ASP A 636 8.90 2.85 45.81
C ASP A 636 7.48 2.28 46.09
N VAL A 637 7.07 1.18 45.44
CA VAL A 637 5.83 0.43 45.71
C VAL A 637 5.98 -0.56 46.88
N GLY A 638 7.20 -0.78 47.38
CA GLY A 638 7.49 -1.59 48.56
C GLY A 638 7.93 -3.03 48.30
N ILE A 639 8.31 -3.36 47.06
CA ILE A 639 8.86 -4.68 46.73
C ILE A 639 10.28 -4.78 47.29
N VAL A 640 10.57 -5.89 47.97
CA VAL A 640 11.85 -6.13 48.66
C VAL A 640 12.44 -7.50 48.30
N SER A 641 13.69 -7.72 48.72
CA SER A 641 14.36 -8.99 48.47
C SER A 641 13.68 -10.14 49.22
N GLY A 642 13.51 -11.28 48.54
CA GLY A 642 12.81 -12.47 49.05
C GLY A 642 11.33 -12.55 48.71
N ASP A 643 10.75 -11.52 48.08
CA ASP A 643 9.34 -11.50 47.73
C ASP A 643 8.97 -12.59 46.69
N LEU A 644 7.76 -13.15 46.86
CA LEU A 644 7.06 -13.96 45.86
C LEU A 644 6.06 -13.07 45.13
N LEU A 645 6.37 -12.73 43.88
CA LEU A 645 5.66 -11.73 43.09
C LEU A 645 4.89 -12.36 41.93
N LEU A 646 3.59 -12.10 41.87
CA LEU A 646 2.79 -12.25 40.67
C LEU A 646 2.84 -10.96 39.86
N PHE A 647 3.45 -11.00 38.68
CA PHE A 647 3.63 -9.85 37.80
C PHE A 647 2.79 -9.98 36.53
N HIS A 648 1.87 -9.03 36.34
CA HIS A 648 1.12 -8.87 35.11
C HIS A 648 1.23 -7.43 34.65
N SER A 649 1.61 -7.23 33.39
CA SER A 649 1.98 -5.92 32.88
C SER A 649 1.21 -5.55 31.64
N SER A 650 0.82 -4.28 31.56
CA SER A 650 0.62 -3.63 30.28
C SER A 650 1.94 -2.97 29.87
N LYS A 651 2.88 -3.73 29.28
CA LYS A 651 4.17 -3.20 28.76
C LYS A 651 3.95 -1.91 27.98
N SER A 652 2.91 -1.95 27.16
CA SER A 652 2.50 -0.88 26.29
C SER A 652 2.12 0.41 27.03
N ALA A 653 1.85 0.41 28.34
CA ALA A 653 1.61 1.60 29.17
C ALA A 653 2.90 2.15 29.82
N ILE A 654 3.97 1.38 29.85
CA ILE A 654 5.28 1.78 30.40
C ILE A 654 6.00 2.74 29.43
N GLY A 655 5.83 2.53 28.12
CA GLY A 655 6.53 3.28 27.07
C GLY A 655 7.68 2.49 26.45
N CYS A 656 8.67 3.21 25.92
CA CYS A 656 9.87 2.62 25.34
C CYS A 656 10.86 2.28 26.45
N ILE A 657 11.24 1.00 26.55
CA ILE A 657 12.15 0.50 27.58
C ILE A 657 13.51 0.26 26.94
N GLU A 658 14.56 0.86 27.49
CA GLU A 658 15.94 0.59 27.09
C GLU A 658 16.25 -0.89 27.31
N GLY A 659 16.71 -1.62 26.29
CA GLY A 659 16.97 -3.07 26.39
C GLY A 659 15.72 -3.96 26.36
N GLY A 660 14.54 -3.40 26.10
CA GLY A 660 13.32 -4.19 25.82
C GLY A 660 12.77 -4.94 27.02
N ASP A 661 12.26 -6.16 26.78
CA ASP A 661 11.60 -6.97 27.80
C ASP A 661 12.58 -7.52 28.84
N ASP A 662 13.82 -7.82 28.44
CA ASP A 662 14.87 -8.29 29.33
C ASP A 662 15.12 -7.29 30.45
N THR A 663 15.16 -5.98 30.16
CA THR A 663 15.32 -4.94 31.19
C THR A 663 14.23 -4.95 32.26
N VAL A 664 13.00 -5.33 31.92
CA VAL A 664 11.92 -5.46 32.92
C VAL A 664 12.16 -6.68 33.80
N ILE A 665 12.51 -7.81 33.18
CA ILE A 665 12.81 -9.07 33.88
C ILE A 665 14.01 -8.87 34.82
N ASP A 666 15.06 -8.27 34.31
CA ASP A 666 16.29 -7.92 35.01
C ASP A 666 16.05 -6.99 36.20
N ALA A 667 15.19 -5.97 36.04
CA ALA A 667 14.83 -5.08 37.14
C ALA A 667 14.01 -5.82 38.22
N LEU A 668 13.09 -6.70 37.82
CA LEU A 668 12.33 -7.53 38.76
C LEU A 668 13.25 -8.47 39.53
N LEU A 669 14.14 -9.19 38.84
CA LEU A 669 15.12 -10.11 39.44
C LEU A 669 16.09 -9.39 40.38
N GLU A 670 16.51 -8.17 40.03
CA GLU A 670 17.37 -7.33 40.88
C GLU A 670 16.68 -6.94 42.19
N VAL A 671 15.39 -6.56 42.15
CA VAL A 671 14.66 -6.10 43.33
C VAL A 671 14.32 -7.27 44.26
N VAL A 672 13.87 -8.41 43.73
CA VAL A 672 13.52 -9.58 44.54
C VAL A 672 14.75 -10.38 44.99
N GLY A 673 15.88 -10.25 44.29
CA GLY A 673 17.14 -10.93 44.63
C GLY A 673 17.09 -12.46 44.53
N GLU A 674 18.16 -13.12 44.98
CA GLU A 674 18.35 -14.58 44.83
C GLU A 674 17.32 -15.43 45.59
N TYR A 675 16.71 -14.87 46.65
CA TYR A 675 15.68 -15.54 47.45
C TYR A 675 14.25 -15.26 46.97
N GLY A 676 14.09 -14.37 45.99
CA GLY A 676 12.79 -14.00 45.44
C GLY A 676 12.26 -15.00 44.42
N THR A 677 11.00 -14.80 44.01
CA THR A 677 10.35 -15.58 42.95
C THR A 677 9.39 -14.70 42.17
N ILE A 678 9.41 -14.80 40.84
CA ILE A 678 8.52 -14.05 39.95
C ILE A 678 7.67 -15.06 39.19
N LEU A 679 6.36 -14.82 39.13
CA LEU A 679 5.37 -15.57 38.38
C LEU A 679 4.65 -14.63 37.41
N MET A 680 4.46 -15.04 36.16
CA MET A 680 3.71 -14.28 35.15
C MET A 680 2.70 -15.18 34.43
N PRO A 681 1.52 -14.66 34.08
CA PRO A 681 0.56 -15.46 33.32
C PRO A 681 1.09 -15.70 31.90
N ALA A 682 0.97 -16.92 31.41
CA ALA A 682 1.38 -17.37 30.08
C ALA A 682 0.18 -17.99 29.33
N PHE A 683 -0.96 -17.29 29.36
CA PHE A 683 -2.23 -17.84 28.89
C PHE A 683 -2.27 -18.01 27.37
N THR A 684 -2.97 -19.04 26.91
CA THR A 684 -3.18 -19.37 25.49
C THR A 684 -4.64 -19.18 25.10
N ARG A 685 -4.92 -18.98 23.81
CA ARG A 685 -6.32 -18.84 23.34
C ARG A 685 -7.00 -20.21 23.42
N PRO A 686 -8.11 -20.34 24.17
CA PRO A 686 -8.84 -21.61 24.24
C PRO A 686 -9.59 -21.90 22.93
N TYR A 687 -9.86 -23.18 22.69
CA TYR A 687 -10.73 -23.63 21.59
C TYR A 687 -12.19 -23.21 21.83
N ILE A 688 -12.62 -23.18 23.08
CA ILE A 688 -13.94 -22.72 23.50
C ILE A 688 -13.75 -21.41 24.28
N ALA A 689 -14.32 -20.32 23.78
CA ALA A 689 -14.34 -19.05 24.48
C ALA A 689 -15.18 -19.15 25.77
N PHE A 690 -14.97 -18.22 26.71
CA PHE A 690 -15.67 -18.24 28.00
C PHE A 690 -17.20 -18.15 27.88
N ASP A 691 -17.72 -17.66 26.75
CA ASP A 691 -19.15 -17.58 26.44
C ASP A 691 -19.70 -18.86 25.79
N GLY A 692 -18.92 -19.95 25.76
CA GLY A 692 -19.31 -21.25 25.20
C GLY A 692 -19.19 -21.32 23.68
N ARG A 693 -18.71 -20.27 23.00
CA ARG A 693 -18.55 -20.27 21.54
C ARG A 693 -17.27 -20.98 21.14
N ILE A 694 -17.34 -21.74 20.05
CA ILE A 694 -16.15 -22.29 19.39
C ILE A 694 -15.35 -21.12 18.79
N ASN A 695 -14.06 -21.09 19.09
CA ASN A 695 -13.13 -20.13 18.55
C ASN A 695 -12.85 -20.46 17.07
N LYS A 696 -13.57 -19.78 16.16
CA LYS A 696 -13.39 -19.90 14.70
C LYS A 696 -12.30 -18.96 14.15
N SER A 697 -11.44 -18.41 15.00
CA SER A 697 -10.37 -17.51 14.54
C SER A 697 -9.32 -18.27 13.76
N ARG A 698 -8.95 -17.77 12.58
CA ARG A 698 -7.83 -18.25 11.76
C ARG A 698 -6.48 -18.32 12.53
N ASN A 699 -6.35 -17.54 13.60
CA ASN A 699 -5.16 -17.48 14.46
C ASN A 699 -5.22 -18.40 15.69
N PHE A 700 -6.14 -19.37 15.73
CA PHE A 700 -6.18 -20.36 16.81
C PHE A 700 -4.95 -21.27 16.75
N ARG A 701 -4.22 -21.40 17.86
CA ARG A 701 -3.06 -22.29 18.04
C ARG A 701 -3.19 -22.98 19.41
N PRO A 702 -3.36 -24.32 19.49
CA PRO A 702 -3.57 -25.01 20.76
C PRO A 702 -2.30 -25.07 21.62
N PHE A 703 -2.47 -25.25 22.92
CA PHE A 703 -1.36 -25.51 23.84
C PHE A 703 -0.76 -26.90 23.60
N ASN A 704 0.58 -26.98 23.51
CA ASN A 704 1.30 -28.24 23.39
C ASN A 704 1.90 -28.65 24.75
N PRO A 705 1.34 -29.65 25.46
CA PRO A 705 1.85 -30.08 26.76
C PRO A 705 3.20 -30.83 26.69
N LEU A 706 3.68 -31.16 25.49
CA LEU A 706 4.97 -31.78 25.24
C LEU A 706 6.08 -30.75 24.98
N ASP A 707 5.71 -29.50 24.71
CA ASP A 707 6.65 -28.39 24.47
C ASP A 707 6.27 -27.19 25.34
N LEU A 708 6.67 -27.26 26.61
CA LEU A 708 6.39 -26.21 27.59
C LEU A 708 7.16 -24.91 27.33
N LYS A 709 8.17 -24.94 26.44
CA LYS A 709 8.94 -23.77 26.04
C LYS A 709 8.37 -23.05 24.82
N ASN A 710 7.31 -23.58 24.20
CA ASN A 710 6.62 -22.91 23.11
C ASN A 710 6.04 -21.55 23.54
N THR A 711 6.56 -20.46 22.96
CA THR A 711 6.10 -19.08 23.22
C THR A 711 5.03 -18.58 22.25
N GLU A 712 4.81 -19.28 21.13
CA GLU A 712 3.94 -18.83 20.03
C GLU A 712 2.49 -18.69 20.47
N ASN A 713 2.03 -19.59 21.34
CA ASN A 713 0.65 -19.63 21.82
C ASN A 713 0.36 -18.68 22.99
N ILE A 714 1.36 -17.99 23.55
CA ILE A 714 1.19 -17.08 24.69
C ILE A 714 0.56 -15.75 24.23
N THR A 715 -0.50 -15.33 24.93
CA THR A 715 -1.31 -14.15 24.57
C THR A 715 -1.27 -13.01 25.59
N THR A 716 -0.62 -13.22 26.73
CA THR A 716 -0.52 -12.28 27.85
C THR A 716 0.59 -11.23 27.69
N GLY A 717 1.18 -11.11 26.50
CA GLY A 717 2.20 -10.10 26.18
C GLY A 717 3.57 -10.71 25.87
N SER A 718 4.54 -9.83 25.55
CA SER A 718 5.90 -10.24 25.18
C SER A 718 6.78 -10.54 26.40
N ILE A 719 6.62 -9.84 27.53
CA ILE A 719 7.41 -10.06 28.75
C ILE A 719 7.31 -11.51 29.27
N PRO A 720 6.14 -12.16 29.37
CA PRO A 720 6.07 -13.58 29.74
C PRO A 720 6.75 -14.52 28.73
N LYS A 721 6.75 -14.17 27.44
CA LYS A 721 7.48 -14.95 26.41
C LYS A 721 8.98 -14.86 26.62
N THR A 722 9.49 -13.65 26.85
CA THR A 722 10.91 -13.41 27.14
C THR A 722 11.33 -14.10 28.43
N LEU A 723 10.50 -14.04 29.48
CA LEU A 723 10.77 -14.74 30.73
C LEU A 723 10.85 -16.26 30.53
N LEU A 724 9.97 -16.85 29.71
CA LEU A 724 9.98 -18.28 29.45
C LEU A 724 11.28 -18.74 28.77
N SER A 725 11.86 -17.88 27.94
CA SER A 725 13.15 -18.10 27.29
C SER A 725 14.36 -17.91 28.23
N HIS A 726 14.15 -17.33 29.42
CA HIS A 726 15.23 -17.11 30.39
C HIS A 726 15.74 -18.43 30.99
N PRO A 727 17.06 -18.60 31.18
CA PRO A 727 17.61 -19.74 31.90
C PRO A 727 16.99 -19.87 33.31
N GLY A 728 16.56 -21.08 33.67
CA GLY A 728 15.93 -21.36 34.96
C GLY A 728 14.42 -21.06 35.04
N ALA A 729 13.81 -20.48 34.01
CA ALA A 729 12.36 -20.30 33.98
C ALA A 729 11.63 -21.62 33.71
N VAL A 730 10.51 -21.81 34.40
CA VAL A 730 9.65 -23.00 34.30
C VAL A 730 8.21 -22.60 33.98
N ARG A 731 7.41 -23.48 33.34
CA ARG A 731 6.01 -23.22 32.97
C ARG A 731 5.07 -24.32 33.45
N SER A 732 3.89 -23.96 33.96
CA SER A 732 2.85 -24.94 34.32
C SER A 732 2.20 -25.60 33.09
N ARG A 733 1.50 -26.72 33.29
CA ARG A 733 1.00 -27.60 32.22
C ARG A 733 -0.44 -27.31 31.78
N HIS A 734 -1.11 -26.33 32.38
CA HIS A 734 -2.51 -26.05 32.11
C HIS A 734 -2.74 -25.61 30.65
N SER A 735 -3.77 -26.20 30.02
CA SER A 735 -4.09 -26.03 28.59
C SER A 735 -4.36 -24.59 28.13
N THR A 736 -4.96 -23.73 28.97
CA THR A 736 -5.31 -22.35 28.61
C THR A 736 -4.75 -21.26 29.55
N HIS A 737 -4.57 -21.55 30.85
CA HIS A 737 -4.14 -20.62 31.90
C HIS A 737 -2.77 -20.97 32.50
N SER A 738 -1.84 -21.44 31.67
CA SER A 738 -0.48 -21.75 32.17
C SER A 738 0.23 -20.51 32.72
N TRP A 739 1.15 -20.70 33.66
CA TRP A 739 1.97 -19.66 34.27
C TRP A 739 3.45 -19.94 34.01
N VAL A 740 4.25 -18.90 33.83
CA VAL A 740 5.72 -18.98 33.79
C VAL A 740 6.29 -18.43 35.09
N GLY A 741 7.32 -19.08 35.64
CA GLY A 741 7.96 -18.69 36.90
C GLY A 741 9.47 -18.78 36.85
N ILE A 742 10.15 -17.92 37.62
CA ILE A 742 11.60 -17.97 37.85
C ILE A 742 11.92 -17.61 39.31
N GLY A 743 13.00 -18.17 39.86
CA GLY A 743 13.46 -17.90 41.23
C GLY A 743 13.22 -19.08 42.18
N LEU A 744 13.51 -18.87 43.46
CA LEU A 744 13.70 -19.93 44.47
C LEU A 744 12.52 -20.91 44.59
N ARG A 745 11.28 -20.41 44.47
CA ARG A 745 10.04 -21.17 44.69
C ARG A 745 9.25 -21.40 43.40
N ALA A 746 9.79 -21.07 42.23
CA ALA A 746 9.04 -21.14 40.98
C ALA A 746 8.48 -22.55 40.71
N GLU A 747 9.31 -23.57 40.81
CA GLU A 747 8.92 -24.98 40.59
C GLU A 747 7.87 -25.46 41.60
N GLU A 748 8.00 -25.06 42.86
CA GLU A 748 7.01 -25.33 43.92
C GLU A 748 5.64 -24.74 43.55
N CYS A 749 5.61 -23.50 43.06
CA CYS A 749 4.37 -22.79 42.72
C CYS A 749 3.65 -23.40 41.51
N ILE A 750 4.37 -23.79 40.45
CA ILE A 750 3.75 -24.16 39.18
C ILE A 750 3.55 -25.67 38.98
N SER A 751 4.19 -26.53 39.76
CA SER A 751 4.21 -27.99 39.56
C SER A 751 2.87 -28.70 39.79
N LYS A 752 1.94 -28.08 40.54
CA LYS A 752 0.62 -28.67 40.83
C LYS A 752 -0.45 -28.34 39.79
N HIS A 753 -0.19 -27.36 38.92
CA HIS A 753 -1.16 -26.87 37.94
C HIS A 753 -1.08 -27.68 36.64
N GLU A 754 -1.97 -28.66 36.52
CA GLU A 754 -1.99 -29.71 35.50
C GLU A 754 -2.94 -29.42 34.33
N LEU A 755 -2.87 -30.25 33.30
CA LEU A 755 -3.50 -30.01 31.98
C LEU A 755 -5.02 -29.82 32.02
N PHE A 756 -5.69 -30.54 32.93
CA PHE A 756 -7.16 -30.65 33.01
C PHE A 756 -7.76 -29.94 34.22
N ASP A 757 -6.96 -29.20 34.98
CA ASP A 757 -7.48 -28.43 36.09
C ASP A 757 -8.43 -27.33 35.60
N PRO A 758 -9.39 -26.89 36.44
CA PRO A 758 -10.10 -25.64 36.18
C PRO A 758 -9.11 -24.46 36.10
N PRO A 759 -9.32 -23.46 35.22
CA PRO A 759 -8.45 -22.29 35.06
C PRO A 759 -8.00 -21.56 36.33
N ALA A 760 -8.86 -21.53 37.35
CA ALA A 760 -8.61 -20.91 38.65
C ALA A 760 -8.80 -21.94 39.78
N SER A 761 -8.26 -23.14 39.60
CA SER A 761 -8.27 -24.19 40.63
C SER A 761 -7.45 -23.75 41.85
N LYS A 762 -7.62 -24.46 42.97
CA LYS A 762 -6.77 -24.29 44.17
C LYS A 762 -5.28 -24.58 43.91
N ASP A 763 -4.99 -25.27 42.81
CA ASP A 763 -3.66 -25.68 42.39
C ASP A 763 -3.08 -24.69 41.35
N SER A 764 -3.86 -23.68 40.92
CA SER A 764 -3.34 -22.53 40.16
C SER A 764 -2.44 -21.67 41.06
N PRO A 765 -1.30 -21.18 40.55
CA PRO A 765 -0.45 -20.19 41.22
C PRO A 765 -1.17 -18.88 41.57
#